data_AF-A0A7G8BQD8-F1
#
_entry.id   AF-A0A7G8BQD8-F1
#
_cell.length_a   1.000
_cell.length_b   1.000
_cell.length_c   1.000
_cell.angle_alpha   90.00
_cell.angle_beta   90.00
_cell.angle_gamma   90.00
#
_symmetry.space_group_name_H-M   'P 1'
#
loop_
_entity.id
_entity.type
_entity.pdbx_description
1 polymer ?
#
loop_
_entity_poly.entity_id
_entity_poly.type
_entity_poly.pdbx_seq_one_letter_code
_entity_poly.pdbx_strand_id
1 'polypeptide(L)'
;MNSSILIFLSQRNMPLRRGTRGWVVFFILSLLLWTGLLQQARADELPWSQRMADSTIKRWPKGKFVSDDKPWVWNYELGVLLQGMNDAWYHSANGAYYTYIKESIDPFINEDGSISTYKPENNALDDLVLGRELLLLYEVTQDAKYYKAAMLLRQQLKEHPRTSDGGFWHKQRYPQQMWLDGLYMAEPFYAEYAATFHEPQDFEDITQQFVLMEKHSRDPKTGLLHHGWDETKTQIWADKTTGISPNFWARGMGWYMMALVDTLPYYPDNDPGREQLLGILQRLATAVAKYQDKNSGLWYEVVDKAGSKDNYFESSAACMFTYAFAKGVRLGYLSTNYSSTAARAYQGILKQFARVDSTGEVTLTETVKAIGLGTDKVHDGSYSYYVSQEVISNDPKGIGAFLMASTEMEAAQTAALGHGKTILLDAWFNSQMRKDATGQMVSYHYKWNDFSNSGYSLFGHLLREYGLKTDTLYEAPTVQNLSKAQIYLIVSPDNLNWNKNPHYMDADSAARIAEWVKQGGLLVIMENDPSHADIEHLNTLAEHFGMHFNSVLRNAVDGDHYEMGRVDVNGDGPIFRAPHILFMKEICTLTLNQPATAIWHNKGDVMMAEAQFGKGKVIAFVDPWLYNEYTDGRKLPQPYDNLGGGKEYVRWLLEQLPGKH
;
A
#
# COMPACT_ATOMS: atom_id res chain seq x y z
N MET A 1 -45.26 26.74 12.34
CA MET A 1 -46.11 27.74 13.02
C MET A 1 -46.66 27.12 14.29
N ASN A 2 -46.51 27.85 15.40
CA ASN A 2 -47.18 27.74 16.70
C ASN A 2 -46.90 26.58 17.67
N SER A 3 -45.98 26.91 18.57
CA SER A 3 -45.88 26.58 20.00
C SER A 3 -47.20 26.39 20.76
N SER A 4 -47.13 25.52 21.78
CA SER A 4 -47.77 25.51 23.12
C SER A 4 -48.07 24.02 23.45
N ILE A 5 -47.65 23.40 24.55
CA ILE A 5 -48.04 23.66 25.95
C ILE A 5 -47.06 22.87 26.85
N LEU A 6 -46.52 23.54 27.86
CA LEU A 6 -45.87 22.97 29.04
C LEU A 6 -46.88 23.01 30.21
N ILE A 7 -46.49 22.48 31.39
CA ILE A 7 -47.12 22.55 32.74
C ILE A 7 -47.79 21.17 33.10
N PHE A 8 -47.51 20.44 34.20
CA PHE A 8 -47.35 20.78 35.64
C PHE A 8 -46.65 19.65 36.46
N LEU A 9 -45.92 20.05 37.52
CA LEU A 9 -45.71 19.45 38.88
C LEU A 9 -44.21 19.41 39.31
N SER A 10 -43.71 20.35 40.13
CA SER A 10 -43.77 20.44 41.61
C SER A 10 -43.15 19.21 42.30
N GLN A 11 -42.12 19.24 43.15
CA GLN A 11 -41.70 20.17 44.20
C GLN A 11 -40.28 19.76 44.67
N ARG A 12 -39.37 20.72 44.93
CA ARG A 12 -38.54 20.83 46.15
C ARG A 12 -37.55 21.99 46.04
N ASN A 13 -37.53 22.80 47.08
CA ASN A 13 -36.84 24.08 47.23
C ASN A 13 -35.31 23.95 47.25
N MET A 14 -34.61 24.76 46.46
CA MET A 14 -33.32 25.39 46.80
C MET A 14 -33.14 26.67 45.97
N PRO A 15 -32.63 27.79 46.53
CA PRO A 15 -32.49 29.04 45.81
C PRO A 15 -31.13 29.13 45.14
N LEU A 16 -31.07 29.19 43.80
CA LEU A 16 -29.86 29.59 43.08
C LEU A 16 -30.17 30.66 42.03
N ARG A 17 -29.30 31.68 42.04
CA ARG A 17 -29.39 32.97 41.37
C ARG A 17 -29.67 32.86 39.86
N ARG A 18 -30.66 33.63 39.39
CA ARG A 18 -30.89 33.94 37.97
C ARG A 18 -29.77 34.85 37.46
N GLY A 19 -29.02 34.40 36.46
CA GLY A 19 -28.06 35.27 35.75
C GLY A 19 -27.11 34.56 34.78
N THR A 20 -26.78 33.28 35.00
CA THR A 20 -25.66 32.63 34.28
C THR A 20 -26.04 31.47 33.36
N ARG A 21 -27.29 30.97 33.40
CA ARG A 21 -27.70 29.81 32.60
C ARG A 21 -28.01 30.11 31.12
N GLY A 22 -28.42 31.33 30.77
CA GLY A 22 -28.76 31.68 29.38
C GLY A 22 -27.54 31.82 28.47
N TRP A 23 -26.44 32.38 28.99
CA TRP A 23 -25.22 32.63 28.22
C TRP A 23 -24.40 31.36 27.97
N VAL A 24 -24.40 30.42 28.91
CA VAL A 24 -23.66 29.14 28.79
C VAL A 24 -24.30 28.22 27.74
N VAL A 25 -25.64 28.17 27.66
CA VAL A 25 -26.33 27.36 26.64
C VAL A 25 -26.16 27.95 25.23
N PHE A 26 -26.15 29.27 25.10
CA PHE A 26 -25.90 29.94 23.81
C PHE A 26 -24.44 29.77 23.34
N PHE A 27 -23.46 29.81 24.26
CA PHE A 27 -22.05 29.55 23.95
C PHE A 27 -21.77 28.09 23.59
N ILE A 28 -22.45 27.13 24.22
CA ILE A 28 -22.28 25.70 23.91
C ILE A 28 -22.92 25.36 22.56
N LEU A 29 -24.10 25.92 22.25
CA LEU A 29 -24.75 25.74 20.94
C LEU A 29 -23.96 26.42 19.81
N SER A 30 -23.37 27.60 20.05
CA SER A 30 -22.52 28.26 19.05
C SER A 30 -21.17 27.57 18.87
N LEU A 31 -20.56 27.01 19.93
CA LEU A 31 -19.37 26.17 19.82
C LEU A 31 -19.67 24.89 19.03
N LEU A 32 -20.79 24.23 19.30
CA LEU A 32 -21.20 22.99 18.59
C LEU A 32 -21.54 23.25 17.12
N LEU A 33 -22.16 24.39 16.80
CA LEU A 33 -22.40 24.81 15.42
C LEU A 33 -21.11 25.20 14.69
N TRP A 34 -20.15 25.83 15.38
CA TRP A 34 -18.83 26.15 14.80
C TRP A 34 -17.93 24.94 14.65
N THR A 35 -17.94 23.97 15.57
CA THR A 35 -17.23 22.70 15.41
C THR A 35 -17.88 21.83 14.33
N GLY A 36 -19.22 21.83 14.22
CA GLY A 36 -19.93 21.16 13.14
C GLY A 36 -19.60 21.73 11.76
N LEU A 37 -19.56 23.05 11.61
CA LEU A 37 -19.18 23.73 10.36
C LEU A 37 -17.69 23.57 10.00
N LEU A 38 -16.78 23.58 10.98
CA LEU A 38 -15.35 23.30 10.74
C LEU A 38 -15.06 21.82 10.42
N GLN A 39 -15.90 20.90 10.89
CA GLN A 39 -15.78 19.47 10.61
C GLN A 39 -16.41 19.12 9.25
N GLN A 40 -17.49 19.82 8.85
CA GLN A 40 -18.05 19.76 7.49
C GLN A 40 -17.09 20.38 6.45
N ALA A 41 -16.50 21.55 6.74
CA ALA A 41 -15.52 22.18 5.85
C ALA A 41 -14.22 21.36 5.67
N ARG A 42 -13.92 20.45 6.62
CA ARG A 42 -12.80 19.49 6.50
C ARG A 42 -13.16 18.18 5.80
N ALA A 43 -14.45 17.83 5.73
CA ALA A 43 -14.90 16.63 5.03
C ALA A 43 -14.87 16.81 3.50
N ASP A 44 -14.85 18.06 3.02
CA ASP A 44 -14.78 18.40 1.59
C ASP A 44 -13.34 18.55 1.05
N GLU A 45 -12.31 18.48 1.90
CA GLU A 45 -10.91 18.54 1.45
C GLU A 45 -10.37 17.13 1.16
N LEU A 46 -9.79 16.95 -0.03
CA LEU A 46 -9.08 15.72 -0.40
C LEU A 46 -8.01 15.34 0.65
N PRO A 47 -7.73 14.04 0.84
CA PRO A 47 -6.61 13.58 1.66
C PRO A 47 -5.26 14.18 1.22
N TRP A 48 -4.28 14.22 2.11
CA TRP A 48 -2.99 14.88 1.85
C TRP A 48 -2.21 14.19 0.73
N SER A 49 -2.30 12.86 0.64
CA SER A 49 -1.75 12.08 -0.47
C SER A 49 -2.24 12.59 -1.82
N GLN A 50 -3.57 12.71 -1.98
CA GLN A 50 -4.21 13.18 -3.20
C GLN A 50 -3.92 14.65 -3.51
N ARG A 51 -3.96 15.53 -2.50
CA ARG A 51 -3.61 16.96 -2.67
C ARG A 51 -2.17 17.14 -3.16
N MET A 52 -1.24 16.38 -2.62
CA MET A 52 0.16 16.41 -3.05
C MET A 52 0.33 15.80 -4.44
N ALA A 53 -0.36 14.71 -4.76
CA ALA A 53 -0.34 14.08 -6.08
C ALA A 53 -0.88 15.04 -7.16
N ASP A 54 -2.02 15.68 -6.93
CA ASP A 54 -2.60 16.67 -7.84
C ASP A 54 -1.66 17.87 -8.05
N SER A 55 -1.05 18.36 -6.96
CA SER A 55 -0.04 19.43 -7.00
C SER A 55 1.19 19.01 -7.81
N THR A 56 1.61 17.75 -7.69
CA THR A 56 2.77 17.17 -8.39
C THR A 56 2.51 17.07 -9.90
N ILE A 57 1.33 16.57 -10.30
CA ILE A 57 0.94 16.47 -11.71
C ILE A 57 0.92 17.86 -12.36
N LYS A 58 0.33 18.84 -11.67
CA LYS A 58 0.28 20.23 -12.15
C LYS A 58 1.68 20.85 -12.28
N ARG A 59 2.56 20.58 -11.31
CA ARG A 59 3.90 21.16 -11.24
C ARG A 59 4.88 20.55 -12.24
N TRP A 60 4.84 19.24 -12.41
CA TRP A 60 5.75 18.48 -13.27
C TRP A 60 4.98 17.55 -14.20
N PRO A 61 4.32 18.07 -15.24
CA PRO A 61 3.64 17.24 -16.22
C PRO A 61 4.59 16.15 -16.75
N LYS A 62 4.11 14.90 -16.80
CA LYS A 62 4.88 13.71 -17.25
C LYS A 62 6.17 13.46 -16.47
N GLY A 63 6.19 13.80 -15.18
CA GLY A 63 7.34 13.56 -14.31
C GLY A 63 8.52 14.49 -14.51
N LYS A 64 8.48 15.40 -15.50
CA LYS A 64 9.63 16.22 -15.87
C LYS A 64 9.82 17.40 -14.91
N PHE A 65 10.71 17.23 -13.93
CA PHE A 65 11.07 18.25 -12.93
C PHE A 65 12.33 19.06 -13.24
N VAL A 66 12.78 19.03 -14.50
CA VAL A 66 13.88 19.87 -15.01
C VAL A 66 13.35 20.87 -16.03
N SER A 67 14.08 21.97 -16.22
CA SER A 67 13.77 22.99 -17.22
C SER A 67 13.84 22.43 -18.65
N ASP A 68 13.08 23.01 -19.58
CA ASP A 68 12.93 22.48 -20.94
C ASP A 68 14.22 22.45 -21.78
N ASP A 69 15.20 23.27 -21.42
CA ASP A 69 16.53 23.32 -22.02
C ASP A 69 17.46 22.19 -21.53
N LYS A 70 17.07 21.45 -20.48
CA LYS A 70 17.85 20.32 -19.95
C LYS A 70 17.29 18.99 -20.45
N PRO A 71 18.17 18.05 -20.84
CA PRO A 71 17.75 16.71 -21.22
C PRO A 71 17.08 16.01 -20.03
N TRP A 72 15.98 15.31 -20.30
CA TRP A 72 15.37 14.41 -19.33
C TRP A 72 16.14 13.10 -19.29
N VAL A 73 16.44 12.61 -18.10
CA VAL A 73 17.32 11.45 -17.89
C VAL A 73 16.70 10.45 -16.93
N TRP A 74 16.97 9.17 -17.17
CA TRP A 74 16.66 8.07 -16.27
C TRP A 74 17.38 8.30 -14.94
N ASN A 75 16.63 8.54 -13.86
CA ASN A 75 17.20 8.91 -12.56
C ASN A 75 16.33 8.46 -11.39
N TYR A 76 16.97 8.21 -10.25
CA TYR A 76 16.30 7.71 -9.05
C TYR A 76 15.32 8.70 -8.40
N GLU A 77 15.49 10.01 -8.58
CA GLU A 77 14.59 11.02 -8.00
C GLU A 77 13.18 10.89 -8.58
N LEU A 78 13.08 10.58 -9.88
CA LEU A 78 11.82 10.20 -10.51
C LEU A 78 11.29 8.89 -9.93
N GLY A 79 12.14 7.88 -9.73
CA GLY A 79 11.68 6.60 -9.17
C GLY A 79 11.05 6.76 -7.79
N VAL A 80 11.68 7.52 -6.90
CA VAL A 80 11.12 7.81 -5.57
C VAL A 80 9.79 8.57 -5.67
N LEU A 81 9.70 9.56 -6.56
CA LEU A 81 8.48 10.31 -6.79
C LEU A 81 7.34 9.39 -7.24
N LEU A 82 7.62 8.51 -8.21
CA LEU A 82 6.64 7.61 -8.79
C LEU A 82 6.21 6.50 -7.81
N GLN A 83 7.09 6.04 -6.93
CA GLN A 83 6.70 5.16 -5.82
C GLN A 83 5.65 5.82 -4.90
N GLY A 84 5.81 7.11 -4.59
CA GLY A 84 4.77 7.86 -3.89
C GLY A 84 3.45 7.98 -4.69
N MET A 85 3.55 8.15 -6.01
CA MET A 85 2.37 8.17 -6.88
C MET A 85 1.68 6.80 -6.97
N ASN A 86 2.43 5.69 -6.89
CA ASN A 86 1.89 4.34 -6.84
C ASN A 86 1.02 4.17 -5.59
N ASP A 87 1.55 4.53 -4.42
CA ASP A 87 0.82 4.47 -3.16
C ASP A 87 -0.44 5.37 -3.20
N ALA A 88 -0.33 6.58 -3.75
CA ALA A 88 -1.49 7.46 -3.93
C ALA A 88 -2.54 6.86 -4.87
N TRP A 89 -2.13 6.19 -5.95
CA TRP A 89 -3.03 5.50 -6.87
C TRP A 89 -3.72 4.31 -6.20
N TYR A 90 -2.98 3.43 -5.53
CA TYR A 90 -3.58 2.29 -4.82
C TYR A 90 -4.58 2.73 -3.75
N HIS A 91 -4.31 3.83 -3.05
CA HIS A 91 -5.20 4.32 -1.99
C HIS A 91 -6.50 4.96 -2.52
N SER A 92 -6.42 5.64 -3.68
CA SER A 92 -7.49 6.49 -4.21
C SER A 92 -8.21 5.90 -5.42
N ALA A 93 -7.60 4.94 -6.11
CA ALA A 93 -7.97 4.51 -7.45
C ALA A 93 -8.15 5.65 -8.45
N ASN A 94 -7.40 6.74 -8.29
CA ASN A 94 -7.46 7.82 -9.25
C ASN A 94 -6.61 7.46 -10.49
N GLY A 95 -7.27 7.09 -11.59
CA GLY A 95 -6.62 6.70 -12.85
C GLY A 95 -5.72 7.78 -13.46
N ALA A 96 -5.88 9.05 -13.07
CA ALA A 96 -4.96 10.12 -13.47
C ALA A 96 -3.55 9.90 -12.90
N TYR A 97 -3.43 9.29 -11.71
CA TYR A 97 -2.14 9.01 -11.08
C TYR A 97 -1.42 7.88 -11.80
N TYR A 98 -2.13 6.79 -12.13
CA TYR A 98 -1.60 5.73 -13.01
C TYR A 98 -1.17 6.28 -14.38
N THR A 99 -2.01 7.13 -14.99
CA THR A 99 -1.69 7.77 -16.27
C THR A 99 -0.40 8.58 -16.15
N TYR A 100 -0.24 9.36 -15.08
CA TYR A 100 0.97 10.12 -14.81
C TYR A 100 2.22 9.24 -14.67
N ILE A 101 2.13 8.13 -13.95
CA ILE A 101 3.22 7.14 -13.80
C ILE A 101 3.63 6.63 -15.19
N LYS A 102 2.67 6.15 -15.97
CA LYS A 102 2.91 5.62 -17.31
C LYS A 102 3.53 6.67 -18.24
N GLU A 103 2.96 7.88 -18.29
CA GLU A 103 3.47 8.96 -19.14
C GLU A 103 4.86 9.47 -18.73
N SER A 104 5.26 9.25 -17.47
CA SER A 104 6.60 9.59 -16.98
C SER A 104 7.65 8.56 -17.39
N ILE A 105 7.24 7.29 -17.57
CA ILE A 105 8.13 6.17 -17.92
C ILE A 105 8.22 5.94 -19.42
N ASP A 106 7.10 5.98 -20.14
CA ASP A 106 7.01 5.70 -21.58
C ASP A 106 8.10 6.40 -22.42
N PRO A 107 8.44 7.68 -22.20
CA PRO A 107 9.46 8.36 -23.01
C PRO A 107 10.86 7.74 -22.91
N PHE A 108 11.14 6.95 -21.88
CA PHE A 108 12.42 6.27 -21.71
C PHE A 108 12.46 4.90 -22.38
N ILE A 109 11.32 4.22 -22.57
CA ILE A 109 11.28 2.79 -22.90
C ILE A 109 10.98 2.60 -24.38
N ASN A 110 11.97 2.10 -25.11
CA ASN A 110 11.80 1.73 -26.52
C ASN A 110 11.08 0.38 -26.66
N GLU A 111 10.52 0.10 -27.83
CA GLU A 111 9.78 -1.14 -28.12
C GLU A 111 10.63 -2.43 -27.99
N ASP A 112 11.96 -2.32 -28.16
CA ASP A 112 12.88 -3.42 -27.93
C ASP A 112 13.24 -3.64 -26.45
N GLY A 113 12.76 -2.78 -25.56
CA GLY A 113 13.07 -2.78 -24.12
C GLY A 113 14.32 -2.00 -23.75
N SER A 114 15.03 -1.37 -24.71
CA SER A 114 16.15 -0.50 -24.36
C SER A 114 15.69 0.75 -23.62
N ILE A 115 16.46 1.15 -22.60
CA ILE A 115 16.15 2.30 -21.75
C ILE A 115 16.99 3.50 -22.22
N SER A 116 16.33 4.54 -22.69
CA SER A 116 16.96 5.78 -23.12
C SER A 116 17.69 6.44 -21.95
N THR A 117 18.90 6.94 -22.21
CA THR A 117 19.79 7.62 -21.23
C THR A 117 20.35 6.76 -20.09
N TYR A 118 19.88 5.51 -19.92
CA TYR A 118 20.49 4.54 -19.02
C TYR A 118 21.87 4.10 -19.56
N LYS A 119 22.84 3.97 -18.65
CA LYS A 119 24.24 3.68 -18.96
C LYS A 119 24.75 2.53 -18.09
N PRO A 120 24.60 1.27 -18.52
CA PRO A 120 25.02 0.10 -17.75
C PRO A 120 26.47 0.18 -17.26
N GLU A 121 27.37 0.78 -18.04
CA GLU A 121 28.79 0.93 -17.71
C GLU A 121 29.07 1.78 -16.47
N ASN A 122 28.10 2.57 -16.01
CA ASN A 122 28.21 3.33 -14.78
C ASN A 122 28.08 2.45 -13.53
N ASN A 123 27.54 1.23 -13.66
CA ASN A 123 27.19 0.31 -12.57
C ASN A 123 26.65 1.07 -11.36
N ALA A 124 25.62 1.90 -11.55
CA ALA A 124 25.07 2.74 -10.50
C ALA A 124 23.80 2.11 -9.93
N LEU A 125 23.76 1.89 -8.62
CA LEU A 125 22.56 1.35 -7.97
C LEU A 125 21.37 2.32 -8.10
N ASP A 126 21.63 3.64 -8.11
CA ASP A 126 20.63 4.69 -8.33
C ASP A 126 19.75 4.45 -9.57
N ASP A 127 20.30 3.84 -10.62
CA ASP A 127 19.54 3.62 -11.85
C ASP A 127 18.49 2.50 -11.71
N LEU A 128 18.45 1.76 -10.60
CA LEU A 128 17.63 0.55 -10.46
C LEU A 128 16.23 0.80 -9.87
N VAL A 129 16.04 1.83 -9.06
CA VAL A 129 14.75 2.04 -8.34
C VAL A 129 13.57 2.28 -9.28
N LEU A 130 13.81 2.95 -10.41
CA LEU A 130 12.81 3.15 -11.47
C LEU A 130 12.39 1.83 -12.13
N GLY A 131 13.17 0.77 -11.99
CA GLY A 131 12.84 -0.57 -12.44
C GLY A 131 11.53 -1.09 -11.83
N ARG A 132 11.16 -0.63 -10.63
CA ARG A 132 9.88 -0.97 -10.00
C ARG A 132 8.68 -0.47 -10.80
N GLU A 133 8.80 0.67 -11.47
CA GLU A 133 7.74 1.15 -12.37
C GLU A 133 7.61 0.31 -13.63
N LEU A 134 8.72 -0.29 -14.10
CA LEU A 134 8.68 -1.25 -15.20
C LEU A 134 7.95 -2.53 -14.79
N LEU A 135 8.18 -3.00 -13.56
CA LEU A 135 7.48 -4.16 -13.01
C LEU A 135 5.97 -3.87 -12.89
N LEU A 136 5.60 -2.74 -12.29
CA LEU A 136 4.22 -2.31 -12.21
C LEU A 136 3.53 -2.24 -13.58
N LEU A 137 4.15 -1.52 -14.52
CA LEU A 137 3.56 -1.36 -15.86
C LEU A 137 3.48 -2.69 -16.60
N TYR A 138 4.45 -3.59 -16.43
CA TYR A 138 4.35 -4.95 -16.95
C TYR A 138 3.19 -5.72 -16.31
N GLU A 139 3.07 -5.76 -14.99
CA GLU A 139 2.02 -6.55 -14.32
C GLU A 139 0.62 -6.04 -14.68
N VAL A 140 0.45 -4.72 -14.82
CA VAL A 140 -0.83 -4.09 -15.19
C VAL A 140 -1.17 -4.28 -16.68
N THR A 141 -0.20 -4.10 -17.58
CA THR A 141 -0.47 -4.05 -19.04
C THR A 141 -0.14 -5.34 -19.78
N GLN A 142 0.71 -6.19 -19.20
CA GLN A 142 1.33 -7.36 -19.81
C GLN A 142 2.16 -7.04 -21.08
N ASP A 143 2.55 -5.77 -21.26
CA ASP A 143 3.39 -5.34 -22.38
C ASP A 143 4.85 -5.77 -22.17
N ALA A 144 5.35 -6.57 -23.11
CA ALA A 144 6.67 -7.19 -23.04
C ALA A 144 7.83 -6.17 -23.03
N LYS A 145 7.65 -4.93 -23.50
CA LYS A 145 8.75 -3.95 -23.51
C LYS A 145 9.20 -3.55 -22.10
N TYR A 146 8.27 -3.47 -21.13
CA TYR A 146 8.62 -3.16 -19.75
C TYR A 146 9.36 -4.32 -19.08
N TYR A 147 8.94 -5.57 -19.35
CA TYR A 147 9.69 -6.75 -18.89
C TYR A 147 11.12 -6.77 -19.44
N LYS A 148 11.29 -6.57 -20.76
CA LYS A 148 12.63 -6.51 -21.38
C LYS A 148 13.49 -5.40 -20.78
N ALA A 149 12.91 -4.24 -20.50
CA ALA A 149 13.62 -3.14 -19.82
C ALA A 149 14.03 -3.52 -18.39
N ALA A 150 13.13 -4.15 -17.61
CA ALA A 150 13.45 -4.63 -16.28
C ALA A 150 14.56 -5.69 -16.28
N MET A 151 14.60 -6.57 -17.30
CA MET A 151 15.69 -7.54 -17.47
C MET A 151 17.06 -6.87 -17.61
N LEU A 152 17.16 -5.70 -18.27
CA LEU A 152 18.44 -4.99 -18.41
C LEU A 152 18.96 -4.52 -17.05
N LEU A 153 18.07 -3.99 -16.20
CA LEU A 153 18.40 -3.57 -14.84
C LEU A 153 18.76 -4.76 -13.94
N ARG A 154 18.03 -5.88 -14.08
CA ARG A 154 18.35 -7.14 -13.40
C ARG A 154 19.72 -7.69 -13.81
N GLN A 155 20.07 -7.59 -15.10
CA GLN A 155 21.37 -8.02 -15.62
C GLN A 155 22.51 -7.20 -15.01
N GLN A 156 22.32 -5.89 -14.78
CA GLN A 156 23.30 -5.08 -14.06
C GLN A 156 23.60 -5.70 -12.69
N LEU A 157 22.60 -6.04 -11.87
CA LEU A 157 22.80 -6.64 -10.54
C LEU A 157 23.62 -7.93 -10.55
N LYS A 158 23.51 -8.73 -11.62
CA LYS A 158 24.28 -9.95 -11.80
C LYS A 158 25.78 -9.69 -12.02
N GLU A 159 26.10 -8.61 -12.73
CA GLU A 159 27.46 -8.23 -13.10
C GLU A 159 28.04 -7.09 -12.23
N HIS A 160 27.22 -6.53 -11.33
CA HIS A 160 27.54 -5.35 -10.55
C HIS A 160 28.77 -5.61 -9.67
N PRO A 161 29.75 -4.70 -9.65
CA PRO A 161 30.97 -4.89 -8.87
C PRO A 161 30.69 -4.88 -7.37
N ARG A 162 31.46 -5.69 -6.63
CA ARG A 162 31.22 -5.97 -5.20
C ARG A 162 32.48 -5.81 -4.36
N THR A 163 32.30 -5.51 -3.08
CA THR A 163 33.33 -5.60 -2.04
C THR A 163 33.79 -7.05 -1.86
N SER A 164 34.88 -7.26 -1.11
CA SER A 164 35.39 -8.61 -0.85
C SER A 164 34.41 -9.48 -0.05
N ASP A 165 33.55 -8.84 0.76
CA ASP A 165 32.47 -9.46 1.52
C ASP A 165 31.18 -9.73 0.68
N GLY A 166 31.16 -9.32 -0.60
CA GLY A 166 30.04 -9.55 -1.53
C GLY A 166 29.01 -8.41 -1.63
N GLY A 167 29.27 -7.26 -0.99
CA GLY A 167 28.37 -6.11 -0.98
C GLY A 167 28.48 -5.26 -2.24
N PHE A 168 27.36 -4.82 -2.82
CA PHE A 168 27.39 -4.00 -4.03
C PHE A 168 28.15 -2.68 -3.83
N TRP A 169 29.02 -2.35 -4.77
CA TRP A 169 29.54 -0.97 -4.84
C TRP A 169 28.38 -0.03 -5.13
N HIS A 170 28.38 1.14 -4.50
CA HIS A 170 27.34 2.12 -4.74
C HIS A 170 27.29 2.55 -6.22
N LYS A 171 28.46 2.81 -6.82
CA LYS A 171 28.65 3.10 -8.26
C LYS A 171 30.00 2.61 -8.76
N GLN A 172 30.18 2.42 -10.07
CA GLN A 172 31.50 2.14 -10.67
C GLN A 172 32.58 3.15 -10.25
N ARG A 173 32.21 4.43 -10.13
CA ARG A 173 33.10 5.52 -9.70
C ARG A 173 33.41 5.54 -8.20
N TYR A 174 32.71 4.73 -7.40
CA TYR A 174 32.86 4.59 -5.96
C TYR A 174 33.26 3.15 -5.62
N PRO A 175 34.48 2.72 -6.02
CA PRO A 175 34.90 1.35 -5.81
C PRO A 175 34.95 1.03 -4.32
N GLN A 176 34.56 -0.20 -3.99
CA GLN A 176 34.66 -0.79 -2.65
C GLN A 176 33.84 -0.07 -1.56
N GLN A 177 32.85 0.73 -1.97
CA GLN A 177 32.01 1.54 -1.09
C GLN A 177 30.56 1.08 -1.09
N MET A 178 29.98 0.86 0.10
CA MET A 178 28.55 0.65 0.30
C MET A 178 27.95 1.87 1.01
N TRP A 179 26.84 2.39 0.49
CA TRP A 179 26.11 3.52 1.07
C TRP A 179 24.69 3.08 1.40
N LEU A 180 24.11 3.62 2.47
CA LEU A 180 22.75 3.27 2.91
C LEU A 180 21.71 3.47 1.81
N ASP A 181 21.90 4.53 1.01
CA ASP A 181 21.08 4.89 -0.15
C ASP A 181 20.93 3.73 -1.12
N GLY A 182 22.04 3.06 -1.44
CA GLY A 182 22.07 1.97 -2.42
C GLY A 182 21.11 0.83 -2.11
N LEU A 183 20.78 0.61 -0.83
CA LEU A 183 19.86 -0.42 -0.43
C LEU A 183 18.43 -0.12 -0.87
N TYR A 184 17.98 1.14 -0.79
CA TYR A 184 16.67 1.51 -1.34
C TYR A 184 16.69 1.51 -2.86
N MET A 185 17.82 1.89 -3.46
CA MET A 185 17.89 1.97 -4.91
C MET A 185 17.80 0.60 -5.58
N ALA A 186 18.36 -0.45 -4.95
CA ALA A 186 18.47 -1.78 -5.55
C ALA A 186 17.55 -2.83 -4.93
N GLU A 187 17.52 -2.96 -3.59
CA GLU A 187 16.98 -4.17 -2.95
C GLU A 187 15.46 -4.34 -3.13
N PRO A 188 14.62 -3.29 -3.01
CA PRO A 188 13.19 -3.43 -3.29
C PRO A 188 12.90 -3.85 -4.74
N PHE A 189 13.64 -3.28 -5.71
CA PHE A 189 13.53 -3.70 -7.12
C PHE A 189 13.97 -5.16 -7.29
N TYR A 190 15.08 -5.54 -6.66
CA TYR A 190 15.62 -6.89 -6.78
C TYR A 190 14.66 -7.93 -6.19
N ALA A 191 14.10 -7.66 -5.02
CA ALA A 191 13.13 -8.54 -4.36
C ALA A 191 11.82 -8.66 -5.14
N GLU A 192 11.31 -7.55 -5.67
CA GLU A 192 10.12 -7.52 -6.51
C GLU A 192 10.35 -8.30 -7.81
N TYR A 193 11.47 -8.07 -8.50
CA TYR A 193 11.85 -8.81 -9.70
C TYR A 193 11.93 -10.32 -9.42
N ALA A 194 12.62 -10.71 -8.34
CA ALA A 194 12.80 -12.10 -7.97
C ALA A 194 11.48 -12.80 -7.65
N ALA A 195 10.55 -12.12 -6.97
CA ALA A 195 9.22 -12.65 -6.70
C ALA A 195 8.37 -12.78 -7.98
N THR A 196 8.35 -11.74 -8.82
CA THR A 196 7.53 -11.70 -10.05
C THR A 196 8.02 -12.70 -11.10
N PHE A 197 9.33 -12.91 -11.22
CA PHE A 197 9.94 -13.77 -12.27
C PHE A 197 10.60 -15.04 -11.72
N HIS A 198 10.21 -15.45 -10.50
CA HIS A 198 10.52 -16.77 -9.95
C HIS A 198 12.02 -17.04 -9.78
N GLU A 199 12.76 -16.09 -9.21
CA GLU A 199 14.20 -16.19 -8.90
C GLU A 199 14.48 -16.30 -7.38
N PRO A 200 13.99 -17.35 -6.68
CA PRO A 200 14.05 -17.43 -5.22
C PRO A 200 15.48 -17.46 -4.65
N GLN A 201 16.48 -17.87 -5.45
CA GLN A 201 17.88 -17.86 -5.04
C GLN A 201 18.42 -16.45 -4.73
N ASP A 202 17.77 -15.41 -5.25
CA ASP A 202 18.25 -14.04 -5.13
C ASP A 202 17.94 -13.42 -3.75
N PHE A 203 16.99 -13.98 -3.00
CA PHE A 203 16.67 -13.51 -1.64
C PHE A 203 17.85 -13.66 -0.67
N GLU A 204 18.73 -14.64 -0.88
CA GLU A 204 19.96 -14.78 -0.09
C GLU A 204 20.92 -13.60 -0.33
N ASP A 205 21.10 -13.19 -1.59
CA ASP A 205 21.96 -12.06 -1.95
C ASP A 205 21.37 -10.74 -1.43
N ILE A 206 20.06 -10.53 -1.60
CA ILE A 206 19.35 -9.35 -1.07
C ILE A 206 19.54 -9.24 0.44
N THR A 207 19.34 -10.35 1.17
CA THR A 207 19.55 -10.40 2.63
C THR A 207 20.98 -10.01 2.99
N GLN A 208 21.96 -10.55 2.26
CA GLN A 208 23.37 -10.28 2.47
C GLN A 208 23.69 -8.79 2.33
N GLN A 209 23.07 -8.05 1.40
CA GLN A 209 23.30 -6.62 1.24
C GLN A 209 22.93 -5.82 2.49
N PHE A 210 21.75 -6.09 3.09
CA PHE A 210 21.35 -5.48 4.35
C PHE A 210 22.26 -5.89 5.51
N VAL A 211 22.54 -7.19 5.66
CA VAL A 211 23.37 -7.70 6.77
C VAL A 211 24.76 -7.09 6.74
N LEU A 212 25.39 -6.96 5.56
CA LEU A 212 26.71 -6.33 5.42
C LEU A 212 26.67 -4.87 5.81
N MET A 213 25.66 -4.12 5.34
CA MET A 213 25.57 -2.71 5.66
C MET A 213 25.30 -2.50 7.16
N GLU A 214 24.44 -3.30 7.80
CA GLU A 214 24.26 -3.23 9.25
C GLU A 214 25.55 -3.59 9.99
N LYS A 215 26.23 -4.68 9.62
CA LYS A 215 27.48 -5.15 10.23
C LYS A 215 28.55 -4.06 10.24
N HIS A 216 28.73 -3.36 9.13
CA HIS A 216 29.84 -2.43 8.96
C HIS A 216 29.50 -1.00 9.38
N SER A 217 28.25 -0.54 9.22
CA SER A 217 27.88 0.86 9.44
C SER A 217 27.17 1.15 10.76
N ARG A 218 26.67 0.13 11.48
CA ARG A 218 25.94 0.33 12.72
C ARG A 218 26.88 0.72 13.86
N ASP A 219 26.63 1.88 14.47
CA ASP A 219 27.33 2.29 15.68
C ASP A 219 26.78 1.51 16.90
N PRO A 220 27.63 0.79 17.66
CA PRO A 220 27.17 -0.02 18.79
C PRO A 220 26.63 0.80 19.98
N LYS A 221 26.94 2.10 20.06
CA LYS A 221 26.52 2.95 21.19
C LYS A 221 25.13 3.53 21.00
N THR A 222 24.86 4.06 19.81
CA THR A 222 23.62 4.76 19.46
C THR A 222 22.61 3.82 18.80
N GLY A 223 23.11 2.78 18.10
CA GLY A 223 22.31 1.89 17.25
C GLY A 223 21.98 2.50 15.88
N LEU A 224 22.41 3.73 15.59
CA LEU A 224 22.25 4.40 14.30
C LEU A 224 23.28 3.84 13.28
N LEU A 225 23.01 4.04 11.99
CA LEU A 225 23.90 3.62 10.91
C LEU A 225 24.59 4.83 10.28
N HIS A 226 25.90 4.72 10.07
CA HIS A 226 26.69 5.69 9.33
C HIS A 226 26.33 5.66 7.83
N HIS A 227 26.37 6.81 7.16
CA HIS A 227 25.92 6.97 5.76
C HIS A 227 26.63 5.99 4.80
N GLY A 228 27.96 5.94 4.83
CA GLY A 228 28.74 5.07 3.96
C GLY A 228 29.86 4.31 4.68
N TRP A 229 30.29 3.22 4.05
CA TRP A 229 31.42 2.40 4.44
C TRP A 229 32.32 2.15 3.21
N ASP A 230 33.63 2.38 3.36
CA ASP A 230 34.67 2.09 2.38
C ASP A 230 35.54 0.95 2.91
N GLU A 231 35.48 -0.21 2.27
CA GLU A 231 36.26 -1.40 2.64
C GLU A 231 37.77 -1.13 2.60
N THR A 232 38.22 -0.27 1.68
CA THR A 232 39.65 0.05 1.49
C THR A 232 40.16 1.07 2.50
N LYS A 233 39.26 1.84 3.12
CA LYS A 233 39.58 2.92 4.09
C LYS A 233 40.43 4.04 3.47
N THR A 234 40.44 4.13 2.14
CA THR A 234 41.27 5.08 1.39
C THR A 234 40.57 6.42 1.22
N GLN A 235 39.25 6.44 1.22
CA GLN A 235 38.47 7.68 1.08
C GLN A 235 38.77 8.67 2.22
N ILE A 236 38.67 9.97 1.91
CA ILE A 236 38.99 11.06 2.86
C ILE A 236 38.05 11.03 4.07
N TRP A 237 36.78 10.76 3.83
CA TRP A 237 35.74 10.66 4.85
C TRP A 237 35.81 9.36 5.67
N ALA A 238 36.51 8.33 5.17
CA ALA A 238 36.52 7.01 5.78
C ALA A 238 37.47 6.96 6.98
N ASP A 239 36.93 6.52 8.13
CA ASP A 239 37.72 6.20 9.30
C ASP A 239 38.82 5.18 8.96
N LYS A 240 40.05 5.43 9.42
CA LYS A 240 41.22 4.62 9.03
C LYS A 240 41.26 3.25 9.69
N THR A 241 40.40 2.99 10.67
CA THR A 241 40.27 1.70 11.34
C THR A 241 39.07 0.93 10.81
N THR A 242 37.90 1.57 10.72
CA THR A 242 36.63 0.90 10.43
C THR A 242 36.13 1.11 9.00
N GLY A 243 36.55 2.19 8.33
CA GLY A 243 36.10 2.54 6.98
C GLY A 243 34.78 3.31 6.92
N ILE A 244 34.15 3.59 8.06
CA ILE A 244 32.84 4.27 8.11
C ILE A 244 32.97 5.79 7.94
N SER A 245 31.95 6.40 7.34
CA SER A 245 31.75 7.87 7.32
C SER A 245 31.42 8.41 8.72
N PRO A 246 31.65 9.70 9.04
CA PRO A 246 31.69 10.13 10.44
C PRO A 246 30.35 10.59 11.03
N ASN A 247 29.25 10.63 10.26
CA ASN A 247 27.96 11.14 10.74
C ASN A 247 26.77 10.22 10.41
N PHE A 248 25.72 10.32 11.23
CA PHE A 248 24.43 9.66 11.04
C PHE A 248 23.48 10.58 10.27
N TRP A 249 23.51 10.46 8.95
CA TRP A 249 22.65 11.24 8.07
C TRP A 249 21.21 10.71 8.09
N ALA A 250 20.25 11.60 8.33
CA ALA A 250 18.86 11.24 8.50
C ALA A 250 18.27 10.56 7.26
N ARG A 251 18.40 11.16 6.06
CA ARG A 251 17.82 10.56 4.85
C ARG A 251 18.51 9.25 4.46
N GLY A 252 19.82 9.11 4.67
CA GLY A 252 20.52 7.83 4.45
C GLY A 252 19.89 6.69 5.26
N MET A 253 19.61 6.91 6.55
CA MET A 253 18.87 5.93 7.36
C MET A 253 17.40 5.80 6.94
N GLY A 254 16.78 6.88 6.45
CA GLY A 254 15.45 6.87 5.86
C GLY A 254 15.37 5.85 4.71
N TRP A 255 16.29 5.92 3.75
CA TRP A 255 16.39 4.96 2.65
C TRP A 255 16.49 3.53 3.15
N TYR A 256 17.39 3.28 4.10
CA TYR A 256 17.60 1.93 4.62
C TYR A 256 16.36 1.37 5.32
N MET A 257 15.62 2.20 6.07
CA MET A 257 14.36 1.78 6.70
C MET A 257 13.26 1.52 5.67
N MET A 258 13.12 2.36 4.65
CA MET A 258 12.16 2.14 3.57
C MET A 258 12.49 0.86 2.78
N ALA A 259 13.77 0.64 2.49
CA ALA A 259 14.24 -0.55 1.78
C ALA A 259 13.82 -1.83 2.50
N LEU A 260 13.95 -1.86 3.84
CA LEU A 260 13.51 -3.01 4.64
C LEU A 260 12.00 -3.26 4.54
N VAL A 261 11.16 -2.23 4.72
CA VAL A 261 9.69 -2.40 4.70
C VAL A 261 9.13 -2.63 3.29
N ASP A 262 9.88 -2.28 2.25
CA ASP A 262 9.50 -2.49 0.85
C ASP A 262 10.04 -3.80 0.27
N THR A 263 11.10 -4.36 0.87
CA THR A 263 11.66 -5.65 0.47
C THR A 263 10.93 -6.83 1.13
N LEU A 264 10.62 -6.72 2.42
CA LEU A 264 9.99 -7.79 3.22
C LEU A 264 8.68 -8.37 2.65
N PRO A 265 7.80 -7.61 1.97
CA PRO A 265 6.56 -8.17 1.40
C PRO A 265 6.77 -9.24 0.32
N TYR A 266 7.93 -9.27 -0.33
CA TYR A 266 8.24 -10.20 -1.42
C TYR A 266 8.89 -11.51 -0.92
N TYR A 267 9.37 -11.54 0.32
CA TYR A 267 10.02 -12.72 0.88
C TYR A 267 9.02 -13.84 1.14
N PRO A 268 9.35 -15.10 0.80
CA PRO A 268 8.60 -16.25 1.29
C PRO A 268 8.50 -16.23 2.82
N ASP A 269 7.34 -16.61 3.37
CA ASP A 269 7.07 -16.56 4.82
C ASP A 269 8.08 -17.36 5.66
N ASN A 270 8.65 -18.43 5.08
CA ASN A 270 9.62 -19.33 5.72
C ASN A 270 11.08 -19.07 5.33
N ASP A 271 11.36 -18.00 4.57
CA ASP A 271 12.73 -17.65 4.20
C ASP A 271 13.52 -17.15 5.44
N PRO A 272 14.72 -17.69 5.72
CA PRO A 272 15.49 -17.30 6.90
C PRO A 272 15.98 -15.84 6.84
N GLY A 273 16.21 -15.29 5.65
CA GLY A 273 16.58 -13.88 5.46
C GLY A 273 15.49 -12.93 5.94
N ARG A 274 14.23 -13.33 5.82
CA ARG A 274 13.08 -12.57 6.33
C ARG A 274 13.19 -12.26 7.82
N GLU A 275 13.55 -13.25 8.65
CA GLU A 275 13.73 -13.06 10.09
C GLU A 275 14.90 -12.11 10.38
N GLN A 276 16.00 -12.23 9.63
CA GLN A 276 17.16 -11.34 9.76
C GLN A 276 16.77 -9.89 9.46
N LEU A 277 16.11 -9.63 8.34
CA LEU A 277 15.68 -8.28 7.95
C LEU A 277 14.69 -7.68 8.96
N LEU A 278 13.76 -8.47 9.50
CA LEU A 278 12.88 -8.03 10.58
C LEU A 278 13.67 -7.62 11.83
N GLY A 279 14.67 -8.40 12.21
CA GLY A 279 15.54 -8.08 13.34
C GLY A 279 16.32 -6.77 13.12
N ILE A 280 16.83 -6.54 11.91
CA ILE A 280 17.51 -5.29 11.52
C ILE A 280 16.53 -4.11 11.65
N LEU A 281 15.34 -4.23 11.05
CA LEU A 281 14.31 -3.20 11.09
C LEU A 281 13.93 -2.84 12.52
N GLN A 282 13.72 -3.82 13.39
CA GLN A 282 13.35 -3.59 14.79
C GLN A 282 14.45 -2.87 15.59
N ARG A 283 15.72 -3.24 15.39
CA ARG A 283 16.86 -2.56 16.02
C ARG A 283 16.98 -1.13 15.54
N LEU A 284 16.86 -0.89 14.24
CA LEU A 284 16.97 0.45 13.66
C LEU A 284 15.78 1.33 14.05
N ALA A 285 14.55 0.81 14.00
CA ALA A 285 13.34 1.48 14.48
C ALA A 285 13.49 1.96 15.93
N THR A 286 14.07 1.12 16.79
CA THR A 286 14.35 1.47 18.19
C THR A 286 15.35 2.63 18.27
N ALA A 287 16.43 2.57 17.49
CA ALA A 287 17.45 3.63 17.47
C ALA A 287 16.87 4.95 16.94
N VAL A 288 16.22 4.96 15.79
CA VAL A 288 15.65 6.17 15.19
C VAL A 288 14.57 6.79 16.10
N ALA A 289 13.66 5.99 16.66
CA ALA A 289 12.62 6.52 17.55
C ALA A 289 13.18 7.20 18.81
N LYS A 290 14.32 6.74 19.33
CA LYS A 290 15.01 7.36 20.47
C LYS A 290 15.46 8.80 20.18
N TYR A 291 15.80 9.12 18.93
CA TYR A 291 16.28 10.43 18.51
C TYR A 291 15.18 11.34 17.93
N GLN A 292 13.91 10.93 18.00
CA GLN A 292 12.79 11.80 17.63
C GLN A 292 12.72 12.99 18.60
N ASP A 293 12.72 14.21 18.08
CA ASP A 293 12.57 15.41 18.90
C ASP A 293 11.20 15.42 19.57
N LYS A 294 11.19 15.68 20.89
CA LYS A 294 9.98 15.58 21.71
C LYS A 294 8.95 16.67 21.41
N ASN A 295 9.38 17.82 20.90
CA ASN A 295 8.53 18.99 20.72
C ASN A 295 7.94 19.06 19.31
N SER A 296 8.77 18.80 18.29
CA SER A 296 8.37 18.82 16.89
C SER A 296 7.84 17.47 16.41
N GLY A 297 8.27 16.36 17.01
CA GLY A 297 8.04 15.00 16.49
C GLY A 297 8.94 14.64 15.31
N LEU A 298 9.95 15.47 14.99
CA LEU A 298 10.78 15.35 13.79
C LEU A 298 12.20 14.90 14.12
N TRP A 299 13.01 14.68 13.08
CA TRP A 299 14.43 14.32 13.19
C TRP A 299 15.31 15.37 12.53
N TYR A 300 16.48 15.58 13.14
CA TYR A 300 17.51 16.47 12.62
C TYR A 300 18.25 15.82 11.45
N GLU A 301 18.73 16.65 10.52
CA GLU A 301 19.56 16.25 9.37
C GLU A 301 20.75 15.35 9.78
N VAL A 302 21.45 15.75 10.83
CA VAL A 302 22.38 14.85 11.55
C VAL A 302 21.75 14.42 12.86
N VAL A 303 21.33 13.15 12.91
CA VAL A 303 20.31 12.65 13.85
C VAL A 303 20.70 12.77 15.32
N ASP A 304 21.96 12.51 15.65
CA ASP A 304 22.44 12.49 17.03
C ASP A 304 22.90 13.87 17.55
N LYS A 305 22.83 14.92 16.72
CA LYS A 305 23.38 16.25 17.00
C LYS A 305 22.33 17.33 17.22
N ALA A 306 21.23 16.97 17.89
CA ALA A 306 20.21 17.92 18.31
C ALA A 306 20.82 19.11 19.08
N GLY A 307 20.40 20.32 18.74
CA GLY A 307 20.92 21.56 19.36
C GLY A 307 22.31 22.01 18.89
N SER A 308 22.98 21.25 18.02
CA SER A 308 24.22 21.71 17.39
C SER A 308 23.94 22.85 16.41
N LYS A 309 24.90 23.77 16.29
CA LYS A 309 24.77 24.95 15.42
C LYS A 309 24.53 24.51 13.97
N ASP A 310 23.59 25.18 13.29
CA ASP A 310 23.25 24.99 11.88
C ASP A 310 22.52 23.66 11.55
N ASN A 311 22.31 22.76 12.52
CA ASN A 311 21.46 21.58 12.31
C ASN A 311 19.99 22.00 12.17
N TYR A 312 19.23 21.26 11.36
CA TYR A 312 17.82 21.56 11.08
C TYR A 312 16.98 20.29 11.01
N PHE A 313 15.66 20.42 11.18
CA PHE A 313 14.75 19.30 10.90
C PHE A 313 14.61 19.13 9.39
N GLU A 314 14.85 17.93 8.89
CA GLU A 314 14.85 17.65 7.46
C GLU A 314 13.59 16.88 7.04
N SER A 315 12.92 17.35 5.99
CA SER A 315 11.56 16.92 5.69
C SER A 315 11.49 15.55 5.01
N SER A 316 12.44 15.22 4.12
CA SER A 316 12.41 13.93 3.43
C SER A 316 12.63 12.76 4.40
N ALA A 317 13.63 12.85 5.27
CA ALA A 317 13.91 11.85 6.30
C ALA A 317 12.75 11.68 7.27
N ALA A 318 12.13 12.78 7.71
CA ALA A 318 10.94 12.70 8.56
C ALA A 318 9.80 11.93 7.87
N CYS A 319 9.56 12.18 6.59
CA CYS A 319 8.57 11.44 5.80
C CYS A 319 8.95 9.96 5.67
N MET A 320 10.19 9.65 5.31
CA MET A 320 10.68 8.26 5.17
C MET A 320 10.57 7.46 6.47
N PHE A 321 10.94 8.06 7.61
CA PHE A 321 10.76 7.42 8.91
C PHE A 321 9.29 7.22 9.24
N THR A 322 8.44 8.23 8.99
CA THR A 322 6.99 8.12 9.20
C THR A 322 6.40 6.96 8.41
N TYR A 323 6.73 6.88 7.11
CA TYR A 323 6.34 5.79 6.22
C TYR A 323 6.80 4.43 6.77
N ALA A 324 8.09 4.26 7.06
CA ALA A 324 8.62 2.99 7.55
C ALA A 324 8.03 2.55 8.89
N PHE A 325 7.80 3.48 9.83
CA PHE A 325 7.11 3.17 11.08
C PHE A 325 5.65 2.77 10.85
N ALA A 326 4.91 3.52 10.05
CA ALA A 326 3.49 3.27 9.80
C ALA A 326 3.28 1.94 9.05
N LYS A 327 3.99 1.74 7.93
CA LYS A 327 3.96 0.49 7.15
C LYS A 327 4.43 -0.70 7.98
N GLY A 328 5.53 -0.53 8.73
CA GLY A 328 6.05 -1.57 9.62
C GLY A 328 5.05 -2.00 10.70
N VAL A 329 4.25 -1.08 11.24
CA VAL A 329 3.17 -1.45 12.17
C VAL A 329 2.01 -2.11 11.44
N ARG A 330 1.56 -1.56 10.30
CA ARG A 330 0.43 -2.10 9.53
C ARG A 330 0.68 -3.55 9.10
N LEU A 331 1.90 -3.87 8.69
CA LEU A 331 2.31 -5.22 8.29
C LEU A 331 2.72 -6.12 9.47
N GLY A 332 2.69 -5.61 10.71
CA GLY A 332 3.02 -6.37 11.92
C GLY A 332 4.52 -6.64 12.13
N TYR A 333 5.39 -5.94 11.39
CA TYR A 333 6.86 -6.04 11.53
C TYR A 333 7.37 -5.30 12.77
N LEU A 334 6.66 -4.23 13.15
CA LEU A 334 6.93 -3.38 14.30
C LEU A 334 5.76 -3.42 15.30
N SER A 335 6.08 -3.24 16.58
CA SER A 335 5.07 -3.12 17.64
C SER A 335 4.15 -1.92 17.41
N THR A 336 2.87 -2.06 17.75
CA THR A 336 1.85 -0.99 17.67
C THR A 336 2.20 0.27 18.45
N ASN A 337 3.14 0.22 19.40
CA ASN A 337 3.65 1.42 20.09
C ASN A 337 4.28 2.43 19.12
N TYR A 338 4.84 1.97 17.99
CA TYR A 338 5.41 2.84 16.96
C TYR A 338 4.36 3.64 16.18
N SER A 339 3.06 3.30 16.27
CA SER A 339 1.98 4.14 15.71
C SER A 339 2.00 5.55 16.30
N SER A 340 2.34 5.68 17.59
CA SER A 340 2.47 6.99 18.23
C SER A 340 3.68 7.79 17.72
N THR A 341 4.79 7.11 17.42
CA THR A 341 5.97 7.72 16.80
C THR A 341 5.64 8.27 15.41
N ALA A 342 4.99 7.46 14.56
CA ALA A 342 4.56 7.86 13.23
C ALA A 342 3.54 9.00 13.26
N ALA A 343 2.51 8.92 14.12
CA ALA A 343 1.49 9.95 14.24
C ALA A 343 2.06 11.31 14.68
N ARG A 344 2.98 11.33 15.65
CA ARG A 344 3.66 12.58 16.06
C ARG A 344 4.52 13.16 14.95
N ALA A 345 5.25 12.31 14.24
CA ALA A 345 6.05 12.73 13.10
C ALA A 345 5.19 13.34 12.00
N TYR A 346 4.09 12.68 11.63
CA TYR A 346 3.17 13.17 10.61
C TYR A 346 2.56 14.52 10.97
N GLN A 347 2.13 14.71 12.23
CA GLN A 347 1.69 16.01 12.72
C GLN A 347 2.80 17.08 12.63
N GLY A 348 4.03 16.71 12.98
CA GLY A 348 5.21 17.55 12.82
C GLY A 348 5.44 17.95 11.37
N ILE A 349 5.33 17.01 10.43
CA ILE A 349 5.53 17.22 8.98
C ILE A 349 4.49 18.21 8.44
N LEU A 350 3.21 17.95 8.70
CA LEU A 350 2.12 18.82 8.24
C LEU A 350 2.24 20.24 8.82
N LYS A 351 2.68 20.37 10.07
CA LYS A 351 2.87 21.67 10.73
C LYS A 351 4.11 22.41 10.23
N GLN A 352 5.24 21.72 10.12
CA GLN A 352 6.54 22.34 9.88
C GLN A 352 6.84 22.50 8.39
N PHE A 353 6.44 21.56 7.54
CA PHE A 353 6.93 21.47 6.16
C PHE A 353 5.85 21.62 5.08
N ALA A 354 4.61 21.22 5.35
CA ALA A 354 3.53 21.37 4.38
C ALA A 354 2.98 22.80 4.37
N ARG A 355 2.85 23.40 3.19
CA ARG A 355 2.23 24.72 2.96
C ARG A 355 1.20 24.59 1.85
N VAL A 356 0.06 25.25 2.02
CA VAL A 356 -1.00 25.28 1.03
C VAL A 356 -1.20 26.73 0.61
N ASP A 357 -1.13 27.00 -0.68
CA ASP A 357 -1.36 28.35 -1.21
C ASP A 357 -2.86 28.63 -1.46
N SER A 358 -3.17 29.84 -1.92
CA SER A 358 -4.56 30.24 -2.21
C SER A 358 -5.21 29.48 -3.37
N THR A 359 -4.42 28.76 -4.18
CA THR A 359 -4.92 27.90 -5.27
C THR A 359 -5.13 26.46 -4.83
N GLY A 360 -4.79 26.12 -3.58
CA GLY A 360 -4.86 24.78 -3.03
C GLY A 360 -3.62 23.92 -3.30
N GLU A 361 -2.60 24.46 -3.98
CA GLU A 361 -1.38 23.72 -4.29
C GLU A 361 -0.54 23.51 -3.02
N VAL A 362 -0.08 22.27 -2.83
CA VAL A 362 0.74 21.88 -1.69
C VAL A 362 2.21 22.02 -2.04
N THR A 363 2.94 22.73 -1.19
CA THR A 363 4.40 22.81 -1.19
C THR A 363 4.95 22.06 0.02
N LEU A 364 5.93 21.20 -0.21
CA LEU A 364 6.75 20.60 0.84
C LEU A 364 8.06 21.39 0.94
N THR A 365 8.36 21.94 2.11
CA THR A 365 9.60 22.69 2.34
C THR A 365 10.67 21.83 3.02
N GLU A 366 11.88 22.37 3.13
CA GLU A 366 12.95 21.88 3.99
C GLU A 366 13.49 20.49 3.64
N THR A 367 13.51 20.18 2.35
CA THR A 367 14.15 18.97 1.83
C THR A 367 15.58 19.28 1.42
N VAL A 368 16.56 18.54 1.94
CA VAL A 368 17.95 18.69 1.49
C VAL A 368 18.11 18.12 0.08
N LYS A 369 18.68 18.89 -0.84
CA LYS A 369 18.68 18.58 -2.28
C LYS A 369 19.52 17.36 -2.63
N ALA A 370 20.79 17.36 -2.21
CA ALA A 370 21.71 16.28 -2.51
C ALA A 370 22.83 16.23 -1.47
N ILE A 371 23.17 15.01 -1.05
CA ILE A 371 24.28 14.69 -0.16
C ILE A 371 24.95 13.45 -0.73
N GLY A 372 26.27 13.42 -0.67
CA GLY A 372 27.05 12.28 -1.09
C GLY A 372 28.39 12.26 -0.37
N LEU A 373 29.15 11.20 -0.60
CA LEU A 373 30.52 11.06 -0.14
C LEU A 373 31.46 11.08 -1.35
N GLY A 374 32.63 11.69 -1.21
CA GLY A 374 33.53 11.87 -2.35
C GLY A 374 35.01 11.88 -2.01
N THR A 375 35.81 11.90 -3.07
CA THR A 375 37.27 11.94 -3.01
C THR A 375 37.82 13.36 -2.84
N ASP A 376 36.96 14.38 -2.86
CA ASP A 376 37.34 15.78 -2.70
C ASP A 376 37.09 16.27 -1.27
N LYS A 377 37.65 17.44 -0.94
CA LYS A 377 37.49 18.04 0.38
C LYS A 377 36.10 18.65 0.62
N VAL A 378 35.27 18.74 -0.41
CA VAL A 378 33.92 19.26 -0.30
C VAL A 378 33.01 18.17 0.25
N HIS A 379 33.13 16.94 -0.25
CA HIS A 379 32.34 15.77 0.12
C HIS A 379 33.04 14.89 1.18
N ASP A 380 33.63 15.53 2.19
CA ASP A 380 34.43 14.89 3.23
C ASP A 380 33.59 14.19 4.32
N GLY A 381 32.28 14.22 4.20
CA GLY A 381 31.35 13.62 5.16
C GLY A 381 31.38 14.30 6.53
N SER A 382 32.01 15.46 6.70
CA SER A 382 32.05 16.19 7.97
C SER A 382 30.66 16.69 8.37
N TYR A 383 30.47 17.00 9.66
CA TYR A 383 29.20 17.59 10.11
C TYR A 383 28.87 18.88 9.36
N SER A 384 29.89 19.75 9.17
CA SER A 384 29.77 20.98 8.41
C SER A 384 29.31 20.75 6.98
N TYR A 385 29.80 19.69 6.33
CA TYR A 385 29.37 19.34 4.98
C TYR A 385 27.87 19.00 4.94
N TYR A 386 27.38 18.12 5.82
CA TYR A 386 25.96 17.73 5.83
C TYR A 386 25.04 18.94 6.06
N VAL A 387 25.31 19.76 7.09
CA VAL A 387 24.42 20.88 7.44
C VAL A 387 24.55 22.08 6.49
N SER A 388 25.57 22.14 5.65
CA SER A 388 25.74 23.21 4.66
C SER A 388 25.09 22.94 3.30
N GLN A 389 24.56 21.73 3.08
CA GLN A 389 23.96 21.40 1.79
C GLN A 389 22.70 22.23 1.50
N GLU A 390 22.44 22.45 0.21
CA GLU A 390 21.29 23.22 -0.25
C GLU A 390 19.98 22.55 0.20
N VAL A 391 19.12 23.32 0.86
CA VAL A 391 17.78 22.90 1.28
C VAL A 391 16.77 23.63 0.40
N ILE A 392 15.87 22.87 -0.22
CA ILE A 392 14.90 23.38 -1.20
C ILE A 392 13.49 22.92 -0.88
N SER A 393 12.52 23.58 -1.52
CA SER A 393 11.12 23.14 -1.54
C SER A 393 10.84 22.30 -2.76
N ASN A 394 9.88 21.37 -2.63
CA ASN A 394 9.42 20.48 -3.69
C ASN A 394 10.57 19.73 -4.36
N ASP A 395 11.50 19.17 -3.58
CA ASP A 395 12.42 18.19 -4.12
C ASP A 395 11.66 16.86 -4.39
N PRO A 396 11.80 16.22 -5.57
CA PRO A 396 11.06 15.00 -5.90
C PRO A 396 11.24 13.86 -4.88
N LYS A 397 12.42 13.75 -4.25
CA LYS A 397 12.68 12.73 -3.22
C LYS A 397 11.84 12.98 -1.97
N GLY A 398 11.72 14.25 -1.57
CA GLY A 398 10.87 14.66 -0.46
C GLY A 398 9.38 14.47 -0.75
N ILE A 399 8.94 14.83 -1.97
CA ILE A 399 7.56 14.69 -2.41
C ILE A 399 7.14 13.22 -2.46
N GLY A 400 7.96 12.34 -3.06
CA GLY A 400 7.70 10.90 -3.07
C GLY A 400 7.60 10.32 -1.65
N ALA A 401 8.53 10.68 -0.77
CA ALA A 401 8.47 10.28 0.64
C ALA A 401 7.23 10.81 1.38
N PHE A 402 6.79 12.04 1.09
CA PHE A 402 5.58 12.63 1.67
C PHE A 402 4.34 11.88 1.23
N LEU A 403 4.21 11.56 -0.07
CA LEU A 403 3.09 10.78 -0.60
C LEU A 403 2.98 9.41 0.08
N MET A 404 4.08 8.65 0.14
CA MET A 404 4.15 7.36 0.82
C MET A 404 3.75 7.47 2.31
N ALA A 405 4.29 8.47 3.02
CA ALA A 405 3.95 8.70 4.43
C ALA A 405 2.48 9.08 4.62
N SER A 406 1.93 9.95 3.76
CA SER A 406 0.52 10.36 3.83
C SER A 406 -0.42 9.19 3.62
N THR A 407 -0.19 8.36 2.60
CA THR A 407 -1.01 7.17 2.32
C THR A 407 -1.01 6.20 3.50
N GLU A 408 0.16 5.86 4.05
CA GLU A 408 0.22 4.97 5.22
C GLU A 408 -0.47 5.56 6.47
N MET A 409 -0.39 6.88 6.67
CA MET A 409 -1.05 7.54 7.80
C MET A 409 -2.57 7.68 7.60
N GLU A 410 -3.04 7.75 6.36
CA GLU A 410 -4.46 7.68 6.01
C GLU A 410 -5.01 6.26 6.24
N ALA A 411 -4.30 5.23 5.79
CA ALA A 411 -4.64 3.82 6.03
C ALA A 411 -4.57 3.40 7.50
N ALA A 412 -3.66 3.98 8.29
CA ALA A 412 -3.49 3.65 9.72
C ALA A 412 -4.77 3.85 10.56
N GLN A 413 -5.72 4.66 10.09
CA GLN A 413 -7.00 4.90 10.76
C GLN A 413 -7.92 3.67 10.75
N THR A 414 -7.82 2.83 9.72
CA THR A 414 -8.65 1.63 9.54
C THR A 414 -7.90 0.33 9.78
N ALA A 415 -6.56 0.35 9.73
CA ALA A 415 -5.69 -0.83 9.91
C ALA A 415 -5.97 -1.66 11.17
N ALA A 416 -6.45 -1.04 12.26
CA ALA A 416 -6.75 -1.75 13.49
C ALA A 416 -7.92 -2.75 13.38
N LEU A 417 -8.79 -2.61 12.39
CA LEU A 417 -10.02 -3.42 12.25
C LEU A 417 -9.72 -4.87 11.84
N GLY A 418 -8.75 -5.07 10.95
CA GLY A 418 -8.34 -6.37 10.41
C GLY A 418 -7.09 -6.95 11.07
N HIS A 419 -6.37 -6.18 11.89
CA HIS A 419 -5.07 -6.58 12.43
C HIS A 419 -5.10 -7.95 13.14
N GLY A 420 -4.20 -8.83 12.70
CA GLY A 420 -4.04 -10.19 13.22
C GLY A 420 -5.08 -11.18 12.69
N LYS A 421 -5.86 -10.78 11.69
CA LYS A 421 -6.83 -11.63 11.00
C LYS A 421 -6.34 -11.92 9.58
N THR A 422 -6.65 -13.11 9.09
CA THR A 422 -6.26 -13.56 7.75
C THR A 422 -7.51 -13.86 6.91
N ILE A 423 -7.48 -13.42 5.65
CA ILE A 423 -8.40 -13.83 4.60
C ILE A 423 -7.67 -14.74 3.62
N LEU A 424 -8.27 -15.90 3.37
CA LEU A 424 -7.77 -16.92 2.47
C LEU A 424 -8.61 -16.90 1.19
N LEU A 425 -7.97 -16.65 0.06
CA LEU A 425 -8.60 -16.69 -1.26
C LEU A 425 -8.51 -18.11 -1.83
N ASP A 426 -9.60 -18.59 -2.40
CA ASP A 426 -9.60 -19.82 -3.17
C ASP A 426 -8.81 -19.67 -4.48
N ALA A 427 -7.91 -20.61 -4.73
CA ALA A 427 -7.29 -20.86 -6.02
C ALA A 427 -7.41 -22.33 -6.45
N TRP A 428 -8.25 -23.11 -5.78
CA TRP A 428 -8.49 -24.52 -6.08
C TRP A 428 -9.64 -24.68 -7.08
N PHE A 429 -10.80 -24.09 -6.77
CA PHE A 429 -11.98 -24.10 -7.64
C PHE A 429 -11.87 -23.06 -8.76
N ASN A 430 -11.25 -21.91 -8.50
CA ASN A 430 -10.80 -20.97 -9.54
C ASN A 430 -9.28 -21.12 -9.74
N SER A 431 -8.89 -22.06 -10.60
CA SER A 431 -7.51 -22.51 -10.81
C SER A 431 -6.98 -22.15 -12.20
N GLN A 432 -7.43 -21.03 -12.77
CA GLN A 432 -6.96 -20.55 -14.06
C GLN A 432 -5.47 -20.23 -14.03
N MET A 433 -4.77 -20.66 -15.08
CA MET A 433 -3.33 -20.50 -15.23
C MET A 433 -3.00 -19.89 -16.59
N ARG A 434 -2.06 -18.94 -16.62
CA ARG A 434 -1.49 -18.36 -17.85
C ARG A 434 0.02 -18.47 -17.84
N LYS A 435 0.66 -18.33 -19.00
CA LYS A 435 2.11 -18.15 -19.06
C LYS A 435 2.45 -16.69 -18.74
N ASP A 436 3.43 -16.48 -17.87
CA ASP A 436 4.07 -15.18 -17.69
C ASP A 436 5.10 -14.91 -18.81
N ALA A 437 5.86 -13.81 -18.69
CA ALA A 437 6.90 -13.46 -19.66
C ALA A 437 8.10 -14.42 -19.66
N THR A 438 8.35 -15.16 -18.58
CA THR A 438 9.39 -16.20 -18.51
C THR A 438 8.94 -17.53 -19.13
N GLY A 439 7.64 -17.67 -19.39
CA GLY A 439 7.01 -18.88 -19.90
C GLY A 439 6.54 -19.85 -18.81
N GLN A 440 6.68 -19.48 -17.53
CA GLN A 440 6.19 -20.22 -16.39
C GLN A 440 4.67 -20.07 -16.27
N MET A 441 4.00 -21.16 -15.88
CA MET A 441 2.57 -21.13 -15.61
C MET A 441 2.33 -20.47 -14.25
N VAL A 442 1.57 -19.38 -14.24
CA VAL A 442 1.16 -18.63 -13.04
C VAL A 442 -0.35 -18.56 -12.93
N SER A 443 -0.85 -18.53 -11.71
CA SER A 443 -2.28 -18.35 -11.46
C SER A 443 -2.68 -16.91 -11.77
N TYR A 444 -3.85 -16.73 -12.39
CA TYR A 444 -4.39 -15.41 -12.72
C TYR A 444 -5.91 -15.40 -12.54
N HIS A 445 -6.53 -14.23 -12.73
CA HIS A 445 -7.98 -14.02 -12.60
C HIS A 445 -8.45 -14.16 -11.14
N TYR A 446 -8.92 -13.04 -10.58
CA TYR A 446 -9.32 -12.93 -9.17
C TYR A 446 -8.21 -13.32 -8.19
N LYS A 447 -6.94 -13.05 -8.51
CA LYS A 447 -5.78 -13.34 -7.63
C LYS A 447 -5.21 -12.07 -7.01
N TRP A 448 -4.74 -12.17 -5.76
CA TRP A 448 -4.17 -11.05 -5.00
C TRP A 448 -2.93 -10.40 -5.63
N ASN A 449 -2.20 -11.16 -6.45
CA ASN A 449 -0.99 -10.72 -7.15
C ASN A 449 -1.21 -10.51 -8.65
N ASP A 450 -2.45 -10.59 -9.15
CA ASP A 450 -2.75 -10.27 -10.54
C ASP A 450 -3.13 -8.78 -10.63
N PHE A 451 -2.28 -7.96 -11.25
CA PHE A 451 -2.52 -6.54 -11.49
C PHE A 451 -3.20 -6.25 -12.83
N SER A 452 -3.39 -7.27 -13.67
CA SER A 452 -4.17 -7.11 -14.89
C SER A 452 -5.65 -6.83 -14.57
N ASN A 453 -6.43 -6.45 -15.58
CA ASN A 453 -7.85 -6.08 -15.40
C ASN A 453 -8.68 -7.14 -14.65
N SER A 454 -8.40 -8.43 -14.90
CA SER A 454 -9.10 -9.57 -14.30
C SER A 454 -8.71 -9.85 -12.85
N GLY A 455 -7.69 -9.17 -12.32
CA GLY A 455 -7.09 -9.49 -11.04
C GLY A 455 -7.73 -8.80 -9.84
N TYR A 456 -7.26 -9.17 -8.64
CA TYR A 456 -7.70 -8.67 -7.34
C TYR A 456 -6.59 -7.92 -6.59
N SER A 457 -5.53 -7.47 -7.26
CA SER A 457 -4.42 -6.80 -6.57
C SER A 457 -4.86 -5.58 -5.77
N LEU A 458 -5.79 -4.77 -6.30
CA LEU A 458 -6.30 -3.59 -5.60
C LEU A 458 -7.26 -3.97 -4.45
N PHE A 459 -8.09 -5.00 -4.63
CA PHE A 459 -8.92 -5.51 -3.53
C PHE A 459 -8.05 -6.09 -2.40
N GLY A 460 -7.00 -6.83 -2.74
CA GLY A 460 -5.99 -7.30 -1.80
C GLY A 460 -5.28 -6.14 -1.09
N HIS A 461 -4.96 -5.06 -1.83
CA HIS A 461 -4.38 -3.85 -1.25
C HIS A 461 -5.34 -3.24 -0.22
N LEU A 462 -6.61 -3.02 -0.59
CA LEU A 462 -7.65 -2.53 0.29
C LEU A 462 -7.79 -3.36 1.58
N LEU A 463 -7.81 -4.69 1.48
CA LEU A 463 -7.86 -5.57 2.65
C LEU A 463 -6.65 -5.37 3.58
N ARG A 464 -5.45 -5.19 3.01
CA ARG A 464 -4.21 -4.93 3.76
C ARG A 464 -4.16 -3.52 4.36
N GLU A 465 -4.83 -2.53 3.78
CA GLU A 465 -5.01 -1.20 4.40
C GLU A 465 -5.84 -1.31 5.69
N TYR A 466 -6.86 -2.16 5.68
CA TYR A 466 -7.65 -2.48 6.87
C TYR A 466 -6.94 -3.44 7.83
N GLY A 467 -5.69 -3.83 7.53
CA GLY A 467 -4.82 -4.62 8.39
C GLY A 467 -5.02 -6.14 8.33
N LEU A 468 -5.78 -6.66 7.36
CA LEU A 468 -5.82 -8.11 7.13
C LEU A 468 -4.52 -8.60 6.50
N LYS A 469 -4.11 -9.82 6.86
CA LYS A 469 -3.20 -10.61 6.02
C LYS A 469 -4.02 -11.26 4.90
N THR A 470 -3.52 -11.18 3.67
CA THR A 470 -4.06 -11.91 2.51
C THR A 470 -3.23 -13.16 2.27
N ASP A 471 -3.88 -14.30 2.04
CA ASP A 471 -3.25 -15.57 1.69
C ASP A 471 -4.09 -16.29 0.61
N THR A 472 -3.56 -17.35 0.01
CA THR A 472 -4.21 -18.09 -1.08
C THR A 472 -4.16 -19.60 -0.84
N LEU A 473 -5.28 -20.28 -1.04
CA LEU A 473 -5.42 -21.73 -0.92
C LEU A 473 -5.36 -22.37 -2.31
N TYR A 474 -4.24 -23.00 -2.63
CA TYR A 474 -4.01 -23.72 -3.89
C TYR A 474 -4.40 -25.20 -3.86
N GLU A 475 -4.91 -25.69 -2.72
CA GLU A 475 -5.25 -27.10 -2.48
C GLU A 475 -6.72 -27.25 -2.15
N ALA A 476 -7.26 -28.47 -2.31
CA ALA A 476 -8.63 -28.76 -1.90
C ALA A 476 -8.88 -28.36 -0.42
N PRO A 477 -10.04 -27.75 -0.11
CA PRO A 477 -10.31 -27.26 1.23
C PRO A 477 -10.43 -28.39 2.25
N THR A 478 -9.82 -28.18 3.40
CA THR A 478 -9.92 -29.04 4.58
C THR A 478 -10.16 -28.17 5.80
N VAL A 479 -10.80 -28.71 6.85
CA VAL A 479 -10.96 -27.97 8.10
C VAL A 479 -9.61 -27.49 8.64
N GLN A 480 -8.54 -28.27 8.45
CA GLN A 480 -7.19 -27.95 8.92
C GLN A 480 -6.58 -26.76 8.15
N ASN A 481 -6.59 -26.76 6.82
CA ASN A 481 -5.99 -25.64 6.07
C ASN A 481 -6.82 -24.35 6.21
N LEU A 482 -8.16 -24.46 6.28
CA LEU A 482 -9.05 -23.32 6.50
C LEU A 482 -8.93 -22.73 7.91
N SER A 483 -8.58 -23.54 8.93
CA SER A 483 -8.43 -23.06 10.31
C SER A 483 -7.33 -22.00 10.51
N LYS A 484 -6.46 -21.81 9.52
CA LYS A 484 -5.40 -20.78 9.52
C LYS A 484 -5.94 -19.37 9.24
N ALA A 485 -7.17 -19.25 8.76
CA ALA A 485 -7.79 -17.98 8.40
C ALA A 485 -9.12 -17.78 9.13
N GLN A 486 -9.54 -16.52 9.23
CA GLN A 486 -10.86 -16.18 9.76
C GLN A 486 -11.89 -16.06 8.65
N ILE A 487 -11.44 -15.70 7.45
CA ILE A 487 -12.27 -15.57 6.26
C ILE A 487 -11.76 -16.54 5.19
N TYR A 488 -12.67 -17.27 4.55
CA TYR A 488 -12.40 -18.00 3.31
C TYR A 488 -13.27 -17.41 2.20
N LEU A 489 -12.64 -16.98 1.12
CA LEU A 489 -13.27 -16.33 -0.03
C LEU A 489 -13.20 -17.27 -1.24
N ILE A 490 -14.35 -17.77 -1.69
CA ILE A 490 -14.50 -18.49 -2.95
C ILE A 490 -15.04 -17.49 -3.97
N VAL A 491 -14.35 -17.37 -5.11
CA VAL A 491 -14.75 -16.46 -6.18
C VAL A 491 -14.83 -17.23 -7.48
N SER A 492 -16.04 -17.22 -8.07
CA SER A 492 -16.34 -17.65 -9.44
C SER A 492 -15.58 -18.91 -9.89
N PRO A 493 -15.90 -20.10 -9.32
CA PRO A 493 -15.31 -21.38 -9.72
C PRO A 493 -15.28 -21.60 -11.23
N ASP A 494 -14.25 -22.26 -11.73
CA ASP A 494 -14.06 -22.40 -13.16
C ASP A 494 -15.05 -23.38 -13.81
N ASN A 495 -15.53 -23.03 -15.00
CA ASN A 495 -16.22 -23.94 -15.89
C ASN A 495 -15.28 -24.40 -17.05
N LEU A 496 -15.77 -25.29 -17.92
CA LEU A 496 -14.98 -25.83 -19.05
C LEU A 496 -14.63 -24.81 -20.15
N ASN A 497 -15.28 -23.65 -20.15
CA ASN A 497 -14.97 -22.58 -21.09
C ASN A 497 -13.65 -21.91 -20.71
N TRP A 498 -13.42 -21.70 -19.41
CA TRP A 498 -12.28 -20.97 -18.86
C TRP A 498 -11.14 -21.87 -18.37
N ASN A 499 -11.44 -23.08 -17.93
CA ASN A 499 -10.45 -24.06 -17.49
C ASN A 499 -10.76 -25.43 -18.11
N LYS A 500 -9.78 -26.07 -18.75
CA LYS A 500 -9.99 -27.39 -19.38
C LYS A 500 -10.02 -28.54 -18.38
N ASN A 501 -9.50 -28.33 -17.18
CA ASN A 501 -9.50 -29.31 -16.10
C ASN A 501 -9.96 -28.62 -14.80
N PRO A 502 -11.21 -28.14 -14.72
CA PRO A 502 -11.70 -27.46 -13.53
C PRO A 502 -11.79 -28.44 -12.37
N HIS A 503 -11.48 -27.98 -11.16
CA HIS A 503 -11.83 -28.69 -9.95
C HIS A 503 -13.23 -28.26 -9.55
N TYR A 504 -14.22 -29.15 -9.72
CA TYR A 504 -15.59 -28.86 -9.34
C TYR A 504 -15.82 -29.01 -7.84
N MET A 505 -16.75 -28.20 -7.32
CA MET A 505 -17.22 -28.34 -5.94
C MET A 505 -17.95 -29.68 -5.78
N ASP A 506 -17.35 -30.60 -5.02
CA ASP A 506 -17.95 -31.88 -4.68
C ASP A 506 -18.56 -31.87 -3.27
N ALA A 507 -19.35 -32.91 -2.96
CA ALA A 507 -20.04 -33.03 -1.69
C ALA A 507 -19.08 -33.13 -0.49
N ASP A 508 -17.90 -33.73 -0.67
CA ASP A 508 -16.90 -33.89 0.39
C ASP A 508 -16.27 -32.54 0.74
N SER A 509 -15.91 -31.75 -0.26
CA SER A 509 -15.39 -30.39 -0.11
C SER A 509 -16.43 -29.47 0.51
N ALA A 510 -17.68 -29.54 0.01
CA ALA A 510 -18.80 -28.78 0.56
C ALA A 510 -19.02 -29.09 2.05
N ALA A 511 -19.01 -30.36 2.43
CA ALA A 511 -19.16 -30.80 3.82
C ALA A 511 -18.00 -30.30 4.71
N ARG A 512 -16.75 -30.32 4.23
CA ARG A 512 -15.58 -29.82 4.97
C ARG A 512 -15.63 -28.32 5.18
N ILE A 513 -16.01 -27.56 4.17
CA ILE A 513 -16.19 -26.10 4.28
C ILE A 513 -17.31 -25.80 5.28
N ALA A 514 -18.46 -26.47 5.16
CA ALA A 514 -19.59 -26.28 6.07
C ALA A 514 -19.22 -26.62 7.52
N GLU A 515 -18.44 -27.67 7.76
CA GLU A 515 -17.93 -27.99 9.10
C GLU A 515 -16.99 -26.91 9.64
N TRP A 516 -16.09 -26.35 8.81
CA TRP A 516 -15.26 -25.22 9.22
C TRP A 516 -16.07 -23.97 9.56
N VAL A 517 -17.08 -23.62 8.75
CA VAL A 517 -18.01 -22.52 9.05
C VAL A 517 -18.72 -22.79 10.37
N LYS A 518 -19.22 -24.00 10.59
CA LYS A 518 -19.89 -24.38 11.85
C LYS A 518 -19.03 -24.16 13.08
N GLN A 519 -17.70 -24.27 12.94
CA GLN A 519 -16.72 -24.05 14.01
C GLN A 519 -16.38 -22.57 14.26
N GLY A 520 -16.81 -21.64 13.40
CA GLY A 520 -16.61 -20.19 13.59
C GLY A 520 -16.03 -19.46 12.39
N GLY A 521 -15.78 -20.14 11.27
CA GLY A 521 -15.29 -19.50 10.04
C GLY A 521 -16.30 -18.56 9.40
N LEU A 522 -15.81 -17.50 8.74
CA LEU A 522 -16.59 -16.65 7.86
C LEU A 522 -16.36 -17.06 6.40
N LEU A 523 -17.35 -17.67 5.76
CA LEU A 523 -17.31 -18.00 4.35
C LEU A 523 -17.90 -16.85 3.53
N VAL A 524 -17.16 -16.41 2.51
CA VAL A 524 -17.63 -15.47 1.51
C VAL A 524 -17.64 -16.18 0.16
N ILE A 525 -18.78 -16.16 -0.51
CA ILE A 525 -18.96 -16.69 -1.87
C ILE A 525 -19.31 -15.51 -2.76
N MET A 526 -18.47 -15.23 -3.76
CA MET A 526 -18.77 -14.30 -4.84
C MET A 526 -18.90 -15.12 -6.12
N GLU A 527 -20.07 -15.08 -6.76
CA GLU A 527 -20.34 -15.89 -7.94
C GLU A 527 -20.67 -14.99 -9.13
N ASN A 528 -20.30 -15.42 -10.34
CA ASN A 528 -20.55 -14.70 -11.58
C ASN A 528 -21.71 -15.34 -12.38
N ASP A 529 -21.98 -14.86 -13.59
CA ASP A 529 -22.94 -15.49 -14.48
C ASP A 529 -22.47 -16.88 -15.01
N PRO A 530 -23.40 -17.71 -15.53
CA PRO A 530 -23.08 -19.07 -15.96
C PRO A 530 -22.10 -19.18 -17.14
N SER A 531 -21.86 -18.11 -17.90
CA SER A 531 -20.86 -18.16 -18.97
C SER A 531 -19.42 -18.06 -18.42
N HIS A 532 -19.25 -17.45 -17.25
CA HIS A 532 -17.96 -17.19 -16.63
C HIS A 532 -17.64 -18.07 -15.43
N ALA A 533 -18.63 -18.78 -14.86
CA ALA A 533 -18.41 -19.62 -13.69
C ALA A 533 -19.25 -20.90 -13.66
N ASP A 534 -18.87 -21.84 -12.81
CA ASP A 534 -19.55 -23.11 -12.55
C ASP A 534 -20.56 -23.02 -11.39
N ILE A 535 -21.71 -22.42 -11.70
CA ILE A 535 -22.82 -22.26 -10.74
C ILE A 535 -23.40 -23.61 -10.29
N GLU A 536 -23.48 -24.59 -11.20
CA GLU A 536 -24.16 -25.86 -10.94
C GLU A 536 -23.51 -26.60 -9.79
N HIS A 537 -22.20 -26.84 -9.84
CA HIS A 537 -21.54 -27.56 -8.77
C HIS A 537 -21.32 -26.67 -7.54
N LEU A 538 -21.08 -25.36 -7.68
CA LEU A 538 -20.97 -24.46 -6.52
C LEU A 538 -22.21 -24.50 -5.62
N ASN A 539 -23.40 -24.67 -6.21
CA ASN A 539 -24.64 -24.83 -5.44
C ASN A 539 -24.63 -26.04 -4.50
N THR A 540 -23.80 -27.07 -4.75
CA THR A 540 -23.55 -28.16 -3.79
C THR A 540 -23.08 -27.64 -2.44
N LEU A 541 -22.34 -26.53 -2.41
CA LEU A 541 -21.94 -25.84 -1.18
C LEU A 541 -23.00 -24.85 -0.70
N ALA A 542 -23.50 -23.98 -1.59
CA ALA A 542 -24.40 -22.89 -1.20
C ALA A 542 -25.69 -23.40 -0.53
N GLU A 543 -26.20 -24.56 -0.98
CA GLU A 543 -27.45 -25.13 -0.50
C GLU A 543 -27.37 -25.61 0.95
N HIS A 544 -26.18 -25.92 1.48
CA HIS A 544 -25.99 -26.22 2.91
C HIS A 544 -26.44 -25.06 3.82
N PHE A 545 -26.47 -23.85 3.28
CA PHE A 545 -26.78 -22.63 4.02
C PHE A 545 -28.13 -22.03 3.62
N GLY A 546 -28.91 -22.72 2.79
CA GLY A 546 -30.19 -22.22 2.28
C GLY A 546 -30.03 -21.17 1.17
N MET A 547 -28.90 -21.16 0.46
CA MET A 547 -28.65 -20.26 -0.67
C MET A 547 -28.57 -21.06 -1.96
N HIS A 548 -29.11 -20.50 -3.05
CA HIS A 548 -28.99 -21.08 -4.39
C HIS A 548 -28.72 -19.96 -5.39
N PHE A 549 -27.58 -20.03 -6.08
CA PHE A 549 -27.25 -19.15 -7.19
C PHE A 549 -27.98 -19.59 -8.45
N ASN A 550 -28.79 -18.69 -9.00
CA ASN A 550 -29.56 -18.96 -10.20
C ASN A 550 -28.70 -18.80 -11.44
N SER A 551 -28.74 -19.79 -12.33
CA SER A 551 -28.05 -19.76 -13.63
C SER A 551 -28.78 -18.84 -14.61
N VAL A 552 -28.64 -17.53 -14.40
CA VAL A 552 -29.21 -16.46 -15.22
C VAL A 552 -28.14 -15.44 -15.56
N LEU A 553 -28.30 -14.75 -16.69
CA LEU A 553 -27.49 -13.59 -17.06
C LEU A 553 -28.29 -12.31 -16.81
N ARG A 554 -27.83 -11.48 -15.89
CA ARG A 554 -28.35 -10.13 -15.62
C ARG A 554 -27.26 -9.09 -15.88
N ASN A 555 -27.67 -7.85 -16.16
CA ASN A 555 -26.76 -6.73 -16.46
C ASN A 555 -25.70 -7.07 -17.53
N ALA A 556 -26.11 -7.71 -18.63
CA ALA A 556 -25.22 -7.93 -19.76
C ALA A 556 -24.82 -6.57 -20.37
N VAL A 557 -23.53 -6.27 -20.39
CA VAL A 557 -22.99 -4.99 -20.90
C VAL A 557 -22.40 -5.23 -22.28
N ASP A 558 -22.80 -4.43 -23.26
CA ASP A 558 -22.24 -4.46 -24.61
C ASP A 558 -21.18 -3.37 -24.78
N GLY A 559 -19.94 -3.74 -25.08
CA GLY A 559 -18.84 -2.80 -25.25
C GLY A 559 -18.66 -1.86 -24.04
N ASP A 560 -18.66 -0.55 -24.30
CA ASP A 560 -18.49 0.51 -23.31
C ASP A 560 -19.82 1.13 -22.84
N HIS A 561 -20.95 0.44 -23.02
CA HIS A 561 -22.28 0.89 -22.54
C HIS A 561 -22.43 0.65 -21.02
N TYR A 562 -21.57 1.31 -20.24
CA TYR A 562 -21.44 1.10 -18.79
C TYR A 562 -22.76 1.29 -18.02
N GLU A 563 -23.68 2.10 -18.51
CA GLU A 563 -25.00 2.31 -17.90
C GLU A 563 -25.82 1.02 -17.76
N MET A 564 -25.56 0.00 -18.60
CA MET A 564 -26.22 -1.31 -18.51
C MET A 564 -25.82 -2.09 -17.25
N GLY A 565 -24.60 -1.85 -16.73
CA GLY A 565 -24.09 -2.42 -15.49
C GLY A 565 -24.30 -1.53 -14.26
N ARG A 566 -25.02 -0.41 -14.40
CA ARG A 566 -25.21 0.55 -13.30
C ARG A 566 -26.08 -0.03 -12.18
N VAL A 567 -25.59 0.09 -10.95
CA VAL A 567 -26.28 -0.23 -9.71
C VAL A 567 -26.23 0.96 -8.75
N ASP A 568 -27.38 1.57 -8.51
CA ASP A 568 -27.53 2.68 -7.58
C ASP A 568 -27.72 2.17 -6.13
N VAL A 569 -26.86 2.64 -5.23
CA VAL A 569 -26.90 2.35 -3.79
C VAL A 569 -27.29 3.62 -3.05
N ASN A 570 -28.32 3.54 -2.21
CA ASN A 570 -28.86 4.71 -1.49
C ASN A 570 -28.04 5.10 -0.24
N GLY A 571 -27.27 4.18 0.33
CA GLY A 571 -26.44 4.43 1.51
C GLY A 571 -27.15 4.37 2.86
N ASP A 572 -28.34 3.76 2.93
CA ASP A 572 -29.12 3.58 4.15
C ASP A 572 -29.09 2.13 4.68
N GLY A 573 -28.24 1.29 4.10
CA GLY A 573 -28.13 -0.13 4.39
C GLY A 573 -27.08 -0.48 5.45
N PRO A 574 -27.03 -1.75 5.90
CA PRO A 574 -26.03 -2.21 6.86
C PRO A 574 -24.59 -2.22 6.27
N ILE A 575 -24.48 -2.49 4.96
CA ILE A 575 -23.21 -2.57 4.22
C ILE A 575 -22.76 -1.17 3.83
N PHE A 576 -23.60 -0.47 3.07
CA PHE A 576 -23.33 0.86 2.53
C PHE A 576 -24.04 1.93 3.35
N ARG A 577 -23.26 2.77 4.01
CA ARG A 577 -23.69 3.91 4.84
C ARG A 577 -23.64 5.23 4.07
N ALA A 578 -23.12 5.23 2.84
CA ALA A 578 -23.11 6.34 1.91
C ALA A 578 -23.67 5.90 0.54
N PRO A 579 -24.26 6.83 -0.23
CA PRO A 579 -24.72 6.52 -1.56
C PRO A 579 -23.54 6.26 -2.51
N HIS A 580 -23.67 5.24 -3.35
CA HIS A 580 -22.67 4.88 -4.36
C HIS A 580 -23.36 4.57 -5.69
N ILE A 581 -22.62 4.76 -6.79
CA ILE A 581 -23.00 4.24 -8.09
C ILE A 581 -21.99 3.15 -8.42
N LEU A 582 -22.40 1.90 -8.27
CA LEU A 582 -21.55 0.75 -8.53
C LEU A 582 -21.74 0.30 -9.98
N PHE A 583 -20.68 -0.27 -10.55
CA PHE A 583 -20.73 -1.00 -11.80
C PHE A 583 -20.64 -2.49 -11.53
N MET A 584 -21.64 -3.23 -12.01
CA MET A 584 -21.81 -4.67 -11.85
C MET A 584 -22.37 -5.24 -13.14
N LYS A 585 -21.57 -6.04 -13.84
CA LYS A 585 -21.94 -6.62 -15.15
C LYS A 585 -21.99 -8.13 -15.07
N GLU A 586 -22.77 -8.71 -15.97
CA GLU A 586 -22.78 -10.16 -16.21
C GLU A 586 -22.94 -10.94 -14.89
N ILE A 587 -24.02 -10.64 -14.17
CA ILE A 587 -24.23 -11.18 -12.82
C ILE A 587 -25.26 -12.33 -12.85
N CYS A 588 -25.18 -13.21 -11.85
CA CYS A 588 -26.25 -14.17 -11.53
C CYS A 588 -27.30 -13.55 -10.58
N THR A 589 -28.20 -14.35 -10.00
CA THR A 589 -29.09 -13.92 -8.89
C THR A 589 -29.18 -14.99 -7.80
N LEU A 590 -29.79 -14.67 -6.65
CA LEU A 590 -29.96 -15.61 -5.53
C LEU A 590 -31.44 -15.99 -5.29
N THR A 591 -31.68 -17.26 -5.00
CA THR A 591 -32.89 -17.77 -4.36
C THR A 591 -32.55 -18.28 -2.97
N LEU A 592 -33.39 -17.94 -1.98
CA LEU A 592 -33.10 -18.19 -0.57
C LEU A 592 -34.15 -19.08 0.08
N ASN A 593 -33.68 -19.98 0.93
CA ASN A 593 -34.43 -20.78 1.88
C ASN A 593 -33.88 -20.53 3.29
N GLN A 594 -34.68 -20.76 4.32
CA GLN A 594 -34.19 -20.67 5.70
C GLN A 594 -33.01 -21.64 5.92
N PRO A 595 -31.94 -21.23 6.62
CA PRO A 595 -31.82 -20.02 7.44
C PRO A 595 -31.31 -18.76 6.73
N ALA A 596 -31.06 -18.78 5.42
CA ALA A 596 -30.55 -17.62 4.71
C ALA A 596 -31.55 -16.47 4.63
N THR A 597 -31.02 -15.24 4.70
CA THR A 597 -31.79 -14.00 4.56
C THR A 597 -31.08 -13.04 3.62
N ALA A 598 -31.85 -12.31 2.82
CA ALA A 598 -31.31 -11.27 1.95
C ALA A 598 -30.86 -10.06 2.78
N ILE A 599 -29.71 -9.49 2.44
CA ILE A 599 -29.17 -8.28 3.07
C ILE A 599 -29.01 -7.12 2.10
N TRP A 600 -29.07 -7.38 0.79
CA TRP A 600 -29.10 -6.36 -0.23
C TRP A 600 -29.91 -6.81 -1.45
N HIS A 601 -30.71 -5.88 -1.97
CA HIS A 601 -31.57 -6.07 -3.14
C HIS A 601 -31.30 -5.00 -4.19
N ASN A 602 -31.46 -5.35 -5.45
CA ASN A 602 -31.48 -4.42 -6.56
C ASN A 602 -32.57 -4.83 -7.56
N LYS A 603 -33.46 -3.89 -7.92
CA LYS A 603 -34.57 -4.12 -8.86
C LYS A 603 -35.41 -5.40 -8.56
N GLY A 604 -35.53 -5.75 -7.27
CA GLY A 604 -36.29 -6.92 -6.81
C GLY A 604 -35.49 -8.23 -6.73
N ASP A 605 -34.29 -8.29 -7.33
CA ASP A 605 -33.40 -9.44 -7.21
C ASP A 605 -32.60 -9.36 -5.90
N VAL A 606 -32.30 -10.53 -5.31
CA VAL A 606 -31.39 -10.64 -4.16
C VAL A 606 -29.96 -10.58 -4.69
N MET A 607 -29.23 -9.55 -4.30
CA MET A 607 -27.84 -9.31 -4.72
C MET A 607 -26.85 -9.91 -3.73
N MET A 608 -27.24 -9.91 -2.46
CA MET A 608 -26.40 -10.40 -1.38
C MET A 608 -27.27 -11.01 -0.27
N ALA A 609 -26.79 -12.11 0.29
CA ALA A 609 -27.46 -12.84 1.37
C ALA A 609 -26.47 -13.23 2.47
N GLU A 610 -26.99 -13.44 3.67
CA GLU A 610 -26.25 -14.03 4.78
C GLU A 610 -26.99 -15.21 5.41
N ALA A 611 -26.23 -16.09 6.06
CA ALA A 611 -26.78 -17.15 6.92
C ALA A 611 -25.87 -17.37 8.13
N GLN A 612 -26.45 -17.48 9.32
CA GLN A 612 -25.75 -17.97 10.50
C GLN A 612 -25.71 -19.50 10.45
N PHE A 613 -24.53 -20.10 10.61
CA PHE A 613 -24.36 -21.55 10.57
C PHE A 613 -23.43 -22.03 11.68
N GLY A 614 -23.99 -22.66 12.71
CA GLY A 614 -23.24 -22.95 13.94
C GLY A 614 -22.68 -21.67 14.56
N LYS A 615 -21.37 -21.65 14.82
CA LYS A 615 -20.67 -20.47 15.35
C LYS A 615 -20.21 -19.47 14.27
N GLY A 616 -20.20 -19.87 13.00
CA GLY A 616 -19.75 -19.05 11.90
C GLY A 616 -20.88 -18.48 11.07
N LYS A 617 -20.51 -17.81 9.99
CA LYS A 617 -21.43 -17.09 9.11
C LYS A 617 -21.04 -17.31 7.66
N VAL A 618 -22.04 -17.29 6.78
CA VAL A 618 -21.87 -17.33 5.33
C VAL A 618 -22.42 -16.05 4.72
N ILE A 619 -21.69 -15.51 3.76
CA ILE A 619 -22.07 -14.36 2.95
C ILE A 619 -22.00 -14.79 1.47
N ALA A 620 -23.08 -14.58 0.72
CA ALA A 620 -23.12 -14.83 -0.72
C ALA A 620 -23.37 -13.51 -1.47
N PHE A 621 -22.64 -13.28 -2.56
CA PHE A 621 -22.73 -12.11 -3.43
C PHE A 621 -22.80 -12.59 -4.89
N VAL A 622 -23.69 -12.01 -5.69
CA VAL A 622 -23.96 -12.43 -7.08
C VAL A 622 -23.01 -11.86 -8.14
N ASP A 623 -21.89 -11.27 -7.72
CA ASP A 623 -20.90 -10.63 -8.58
C ASP A 623 -19.54 -10.55 -7.84
N PRO A 624 -18.43 -10.88 -8.50
CA PRO A 624 -17.07 -10.59 -8.05
C PRO A 624 -16.59 -9.13 -8.24
N TRP A 625 -17.49 -8.14 -8.31
CA TRP A 625 -17.33 -6.72 -8.70
C TRP A 625 -16.12 -5.88 -8.22
N LEU A 626 -15.25 -6.40 -7.35
CA LEU A 626 -14.05 -5.73 -6.81
C LEU A 626 -12.76 -6.03 -7.58
N TYR A 627 -12.84 -6.43 -8.85
CA TYR A 627 -11.63 -6.60 -9.67
C TYR A 627 -11.05 -5.28 -10.16
N ASN A 628 -9.77 -5.33 -10.55
CA ASN A 628 -8.97 -4.15 -10.87
C ASN A 628 -9.64 -3.27 -11.93
N GLU A 629 -10.18 -3.86 -12.99
CA GLU A 629 -10.89 -3.14 -14.07
C GLU A 629 -11.91 -2.11 -13.56
N TYR A 630 -12.56 -2.40 -12.43
CA TYR A 630 -13.63 -1.57 -11.86
C TYR A 630 -13.18 -0.72 -10.70
N THR A 631 -12.14 -1.16 -10.02
CA THR A 631 -11.76 -0.56 -8.76
C THR A 631 -10.56 0.37 -8.88
N ASP A 632 -9.80 0.33 -9.98
CA ASP A 632 -8.51 1.06 -10.10
C ASP A 632 -8.58 2.40 -10.87
N GLY A 633 -9.78 2.76 -11.34
CA GLY A 633 -10.08 4.01 -12.02
C GLY A 633 -9.47 4.17 -13.41
N ARG A 634 -8.87 3.12 -14.00
CA ARG A 634 -8.32 3.18 -15.37
C ARG A 634 -9.39 3.04 -16.44
N LYS A 635 -10.49 2.32 -16.17
CA LYS A 635 -11.52 2.02 -17.17
C LYS A 635 -12.87 2.67 -16.90
N LEU A 636 -13.38 2.60 -15.67
CA LEU A 636 -14.70 3.15 -15.37
C LEU A 636 -14.69 4.68 -15.35
N PRO A 637 -15.60 5.35 -16.09
CA PRO A 637 -15.73 6.79 -16.03
C PRO A 637 -16.45 7.24 -14.75
N GLN A 638 -16.37 8.53 -14.43
CA GLN A 638 -17.32 9.12 -13.49
C GLN A 638 -18.76 8.91 -14.00
N PRO A 639 -19.75 8.62 -13.13
CA PRO A 639 -19.72 8.74 -11.67
C PRO A 639 -19.56 7.41 -10.90
N TYR A 640 -18.99 6.36 -11.50
CA TYR A 640 -18.86 5.06 -10.82
C TYR A 640 -17.86 5.11 -9.65
N ASP A 641 -18.23 4.50 -8.53
CA ASP A 641 -17.48 4.53 -7.26
C ASP A 641 -17.33 3.13 -6.64
N ASN A 642 -16.80 2.19 -7.43
CA ASN A 642 -16.63 0.81 -6.97
C ASN A 642 -15.61 0.71 -5.82
N LEU A 643 -14.53 1.51 -5.82
CA LEU A 643 -13.58 1.50 -4.70
C LEU A 643 -14.23 2.01 -3.40
N GLY A 644 -15.00 3.11 -3.45
CA GLY A 644 -15.71 3.64 -2.29
C GLY A 644 -16.68 2.63 -1.69
N GLY A 645 -17.49 1.99 -2.55
CA GLY A 645 -18.34 0.87 -2.12
C GLY A 645 -17.53 -0.30 -1.56
N GLY A 646 -16.36 -0.61 -2.15
CA GLY A 646 -15.47 -1.66 -1.67
C GLY A 646 -14.93 -1.40 -0.27
N LYS A 647 -14.56 -0.15 0.03
CA LYS A 647 -14.15 0.29 1.38
C LYS A 647 -15.26 0.06 2.41
N GLU A 648 -16.50 0.38 2.06
CA GLU A 648 -17.67 0.12 2.91
C GLU A 648 -17.93 -1.37 3.11
N TYR A 649 -17.83 -2.16 2.03
CA TYR A 649 -17.95 -3.61 2.08
C TYR A 649 -16.89 -4.25 2.97
N VAL A 650 -15.61 -3.90 2.84
CA VAL A 650 -14.52 -4.45 3.66
C VAL A 650 -14.70 -4.06 5.13
N ARG A 651 -15.05 -2.80 5.41
CA ARG A 651 -15.41 -2.35 6.78
C ARG A 651 -16.51 -3.24 7.36
N TRP A 652 -17.62 -3.41 6.62
CA TRP A 652 -18.76 -4.20 7.07
C TRP A 652 -18.41 -5.68 7.23
N LEU A 653 -17.62 -6.25 6.31
CA LEU A 653 -17.16 -7.64 6.35
C LEU A 653 -16.37 -7.92 7.64
N LEU A 654 -15.48 -7.00 8.02
CA LEU A 654 -14.71 -7.10 9.27
C LEU A 654 -15.58 -7.00 10.52
N GLU A 655 -16.68 -6.24 10.48
CA GLU A 655 -17.68 -6.20 11.57
C GLU A 655 -18.41 -7.54 11.75
N GLN A 656 -18.39 -8.43 10.74
CA GLN A 656 -19.00 -9.76 10.83
C GLN A 656 -18.12 -10.79 11.55
N LEU A 657 -16.84 -10.48 11.74
CA LEU A 657 -15.94 -11.37 12.46
C LEU A 657 -16.21 -11.29 13.96
N PRO A 658 -16.12 -12.41 14.70
CA PRO A 658 -16.31 -12.40 16.13
C PRO A 658 -15.35 -11.39 16.79
N GLY A 659 -15.91 -10.52 17.63
CA GLY A 659 -15.12 -9.53 18.38
C GLY A 659 -14.15 -10.24 19.32
N LYS A 660 -12.97 -9.65 19.55
CA LYS A 660 -12.15 -10.02 20.71
C LYS A 660 -12.95 -9.57 21.94
N HIS A 661 -13.60 -10.50 22.63
CA HIS A 661 -14.15 -10.26 23.97
C HIS A 661 -13.04 -10.00 24.98
#